data_AF-A0A846DVC5-F1
#
_entry.id   AF-A0A846DVC5-F1
#
_cell.length_a   1.000
_cell.length_b   1.000
_cell.length_c   1.000
_cell.angle_alpha   90.00
_cell.angle_beta   90.00
_cell.angle_gamma   90.00
#
_symmetry.space_group_name_H-M   'P 1'
#
loop_
_entity.id
_entity.type
_entity.pdbx_description
1 polymer ?
#
loop_
_entity_poly.entity_id
_entity_poly.type
_entity_poly.pdbx_seq_one_letter_code
_entity_poly.pdbx_strand_id
1 'polypeptide(L)'
;SRVERAQIGLVTAYAQVGDREKAIAIAQTLIHSRNPRSATWANKTLEKLSQTASPQKTPNVTGFVPIASPPAKRAFSLKRQPKTESAALTAEHLSAQGSETETRLQLDSNPPPSSEPPLTRKPSGLSQQNRQWHQAGRAQRWGNLPQNISLVGSPQLLWGLQIATAIALFWWMRFTFRYGGPKINDLLLRLPLVNPLGFLYQDPTQLFLALLVILAIGLPWILTGLLKFFYESQPLPLETLSAYSPDAVRTLQRYCRQRRLAVPQLQLLPNPAPLIFTYGHLPKTACIVVSQGLLEQLGEEEIAAIYATKLGQIAHWDFAVMSWGVLLLQIPYLLYIQASIWSEKTSDRFEHPFLIHLIQGLGATIASLMYGIYWILQFPLLWLSRWRLFYSDAEAVAITGHPNALIRALLKIAMGVADTVSEDNYGRPKADKSTRWLLESFNLLLPVSYKQALLFSAQTSDRTFEELLAWDLRNPYRRWLVALKGHPLLGDRLSRLTHYARFWRLEPELDLPSPPTPFRWTQTNLQQWATTTTQQLLHNAQAWPLLPSAIAYGCLGGLALRGVLWVVGKISYELYIWQLVWLSQDKLGYLFAACWLICFGVYLLVRINSYFPEITAANAKTERNLLELQCSERSLPPHSTPVRLVGKLIGRRGISNALAQDLTLHSPAGLIKLHHYSLLGPLAYFWSGFPQPGAWTGQTVTVTGWLRRGATPWIDVEQICTRNNRRAKNYQPIGLTLIAFAAVAWAAYLIWTTPAT
;
A
#
# COMPACT_ATOMS: atom_id res chain seq x y z
N SER A 1 36.08 50.35 11.07
CA SER A 1 36.02 49.58 9.79
C SER A 1 34.76 48.71 9.73
N ARG A 2 34.33 48.19 8.55
CA ARG A 2 33.21 47.22 8.47
C ARG A 2 33.51 45.92 9.23
N VAL A 3 34.80 45.56 9.31
CA VAL A 3 35.31 44.37 10.02
C VAL A 3 35.12 44.50 11.54
N GLU A 4 35.45 45.65 12.14
CA GLU A 4 35.22 45.89 13.58
C GLU A 4 33.74 45.75 13.98
N ARG A 5 32.81 46.23 13.14
CA ARG A 5 31.37 46.11 13.40
C ARG A 5 30.90 44.65 13.37
N ALA A 6 31.47 43.84 12.46
CA ALA A 6 31.18 42.41 12.40
C ALA A 6 31.73 41.66 13.63
N GLN A 7 32.94 42.03 14.09
CA GLN A 7 33.56 41.46 15.29
C GLN A 7 32.77 41.81 16.57
N ILE A 8 32.26 43.04 16.68
CA ILE A 8 31.36 43.46 17.78
C ILE A 8 30.09 42.59 17.78
N GLY A 9 29.48 42.37 16.62
CA GLY A 9 28.32 41.49 16.48
C GLY A 9 28.61 40.05 16.88
N LEU A 10 29.77 39.51 16.51
CA LEU A 10 30.19 38.16 16.90
C LEU A 10 30.38 38.02 18.42
N VAL A 11 31.01 39.00 19.07
CA VAL A 11 31.15 39.00 20.55
C VAL A 11 29.79 38.95 21.22
N THR A 12 28.81 39.73 20.74
CA THR A 12 27.45 39.71 21.30
C THR A 12 26.72 38.38 21.07
N ALA A 13 26.91 37.76 19.90
CA ALA A 13 26.30 36.46 19.59
C ALA A 13 26.90 35.34 20.44
N TYR A 14 28.23 35.28 20.58
CA TYR A 14 28.89 34.27 21.42
C TYR A 14 28.55 34.44 22.91
N ALA A 15 28.40 35.68 23.39
CA ALA A 15 27.96 35.94 24.76
C ALA A 15 26.51 35.47 25.01
N GLN A 16 25.61 35.57 24.03
CA GLN A 16 24.22 35.09 24.13
C GLN A 16 24.10 33.57 24.05
N VAL A 17 24.96 32.92 23.26
CA VAL A 17 25.00 31.46 23.13
C VAL A 17 25.68 30.78 24.33
N GLY A 18 26.41 31.55 25.16
CA GLY A 18 27.09 31.06 26.37
C GLY A 18 28.54 30.60 26.12
N ASP A 19 29.06 30.76 24.91
CA ASP A 19 30.44 30.43 24.53
C ASP A 19 31.39 31.59 24.88
N ARG A 20 31.68 31.72 26.18
CA ARG A 20 32.34 32.89 26.77
C ARG A 20 33.82 33.01 26.39
N GLU A 21 34.53 31.91 26.22
CA GLU A 21 35.97 31.93 25.90
C GLU A 21 36.21 32.58 24.53
N LYS A 22 35.39 32.24 23.53
CA LYS A 22 35.46 32.85 22.20
C LYS A 22 35.04 34.33 22.21
N ALA A 23 34.03 34.68 23.02
CA ALA A 23 33.62 36.07 23.19
C ALA A 23 34.75 36.93 23.79
N ILE A 24 35.47 36.41 24.80
CA ILE A 24 36.62 37.08 25.43
C ILE A 24 37.79 37.20 24.45
N ALA A 25 38.13 36.14 23.73
CA ALA A 25 39.23 36.17 22.75
C ALA A 25 39.01 37.23 21.67
N ILE A 26 37.80 37.33 21.10
CA ILE A 26 37.48 38.33 20.08
C ILE A 26 37.42 39.74 20.72
N ALA A 27 36.89 39.89 21.94
CA ALA A 27 36.90 41.16 22.65
C ALA A 27 38.33 41.67 22.91
N GLN A 28 39.29 40.80 23.26
CA GLN A 28 40.70 41.17 23.44
C GLN A 28 41.35 41.71 22.16
N THR A 29 41.01 41.15 21.00
CA THR A 29 41.49 41.68 19.70
C THR A 29 40.95 43.08 19.41
N LEU A 30 39.73 43.40 19.85
CA LEU A 30 39.10 44.70 19.64
C LEU A 30 39.66 45.83 20.52
N ILE A 31 40.33 45.51 21.62
CA ILE A 31 41.02 46.49 22.49
C ILE A 31 42.14 47.20 21.72
N HIS A 32 42.83 46.48 20.84
CA HIS A 32 43.95 46.99 20.04
C HIS A 32 43.49 47.64 18.73
N SER A 33 42.17 47.81 18.53
CA SER A 33 41.63 48.42 17.31
C SER A 33 41.93 49.93 17.27
N ARG A 34 42.24 50.47 16.08
CA ARG A 34 42.55 51.91 15.87
C ARG A 34 41.38 52.85 16.16
N ASN A 35 40.19 52.31 16.41
CA ASN A 35 38.97 53.07 16.61
C ASN A 35 38.64 53.17 18.11
N PRO A 36 38.64 54.38 18.71
CA PRO A 36 38.51 54.54 20.15
C PRO A 36 37.16 54.07 20.70
N ARG A 37 36.09 54.09 19.89
CA ARG A 37 34.76 53.62 20.30
C ARG A 37 34.66 52.10 20.40
N SER A 38 35.34 51.35 19.54
CA SER A 38 35.35 49.87 19.63
C SER A 38 36.27 49.39 20.74
N ALA A 39 37.40 50.04 20.95
CA ALA A 39 38.31 49.73 22.07
C ALA A 39 37.65 49.98 23.44
N THR A 40 36.96 51.12 23.62
CA THR A 40 36.23 51.41 24.86
C THR A 40 35.06 50.46 25.10
N TRP A 41 34.31 50.10 24.04
CA TRP A 41 33.25 49.10 24.13
C TRP A 41 33.79 47.71 24.48
N ALA A 42 34.92 47.30 23.88
CA ALA A 42 35.57 46.04 24.15
C ALA A 42 36.06 45.93 25.60
N ASN A 43 36.72 46.97 26.13
CA ASN A 43 37.15 47.03 27.54
C ASN A 43 35.96 46.85 28.50
N LYS A 44 34.86 47.59 28.29
CA LYS A 44 33.65 47.50 29.13
C LYS A 44 32.97 46.12 29.04
N THR A 45 33.06 45.47 27.87
CA THR A 45 32.44 44.17 27.63
C THR A 45 33.28 43.05 28.24
N LEU A 46 34.61 43.16 28.16
CA LEU A 46 35.54 42.24 28.79
C LEU A 46 35.42 42.29 30.31
N GLU A 47 35.29 43.49 30.89
CA GLU A 47 35.04 43.68 32.32
C GLU A 47 33.76 42.99 32.80
N LYS A 48 32.67 43.07 32.03
CA LYS A 48 31.41 42.34 32.32
C LYS A 48 31.57 40.83 32.21
N LEU A 49 32.29 40.36 31.19
CA LEU A 49 32.54 38.94 30.97
C LEU A 49 33.48 38.36 32.05
N SER A 50 34.40 39.17 32.61
CA SER A 50 35.33 38.76 33.68
C SER A 50 34.72 38.86 35.08
N GLN A 51 33.84 39.84 35.36
CA GLN A 51 33.17 39.98 36.67
C GLN A 51 32.23 38.81 37.00
N THR A 52 31.80 38.05 35.99
CA THR A 52 30.96 36.85 36.19
C THR A 52 31.77 35.60 36.56
N ALA A 53 33.09 35.73 36.78
CA ALA A 53 34.02 34.67 37.15
C ALA A 53 34.58 34.87 38.58
N SER A 54 33.78 34.61 39.62
CA SER A 54 34.27 34.26 40.96
C SER A 54 33.19 33.55 41.79
N PRO A 55 33.57 32.69 42.76
CA PRO A 55 32.84 31.47 43.09
C PRO A 55 31.58 31.72 43.93
N GLN A 56 30.57 30.86 43.72
CA GLN A 56 29.38 30.76 44.58
C GLN A 56 29.79 30.55 46.04
N LYS A 57 29.66 31.63 46.82
CA LYS A 57 29.61 31.63 48.28
C LYS A 57 28.14 31.43 48.70
N THR A 58 27.94 30.49 49.60
CA THR A 58 26.67 30.19 50.29
C THR A 58 26.07 31.44 50.97
N PRO A 59 24.74 31.59 51.02
CA PRO A 59 24.11 32.45 52.00
C PRO A 59 23.60 31.63 53.20
N ASN A 60 24.18 31.92 54.37
CA ASN A 60 23.65 31.55 55.68
C ASN A 60 22.50 32.49 56.07
N VAL A 61 21.43 31.85 56.54
CA VAL A 61 20.34 32.22 57.46
C VAL A 61 20.54 33.50 58.31
N THR A 62 19.49 34.35 58.40
CA THR A 62 18.77 34.75 59.65
C THR A 62 17.61 35.71 59.34
N GLY A 63 16.43 35.49 59.95
CA GLY A 63 15.33 36.48 60.03
C GLY A 63 13.88 35.96 59.96
N PHE A 64 13.43 35.24 61.00
CA PHE A 64 12.06 34.85 61.46
C PHE A 64 10.92 35.90 61.15
N VAL A 65 9.59 35.65 61.03
CA VAL A 65 8.67 34.47 61.09
C VAL A 65 7.23 34.89 60.70
N PRO A 66 6.34 33.97 60.27
CA PRO A 66 5.15 33.66 61.09
C PRO A 66 4.99 32.17 61.42
N ILE A 67 4.53 31.93 62.64
CA ILE A 67 4.18 30.64 63.26
C ILE A 67 2.72 30.32 62.95
N ALA A 68 2.48 29.15 62.34
CA ALA A 68 1.40 28.21 62.68
C ALA A 68 1.57 26.91 61.85
N SER A 69 2.09 25.91 62.53
CA SER A 69 2.47 24.52 62.19
C SER A 69 1.28 23.54 62.33
N PRO A 70 1.42 22.19 62.29
CA PRO A 70 2.35 21.25 61.62
C PRO A 70 1.55 20.03 61.00
N PRO A 71 2.11 18.81 60.84
CA PRO A 71 3.31 18.39 60.12
C PRO A 71 2.98 17.49 58.91
N ALA A 72 3.98 17.28 58.06
CA ALA A 72 4.04 16.15 57.15
C ALA A 72 3.74 14.83 57.90
N LYS A 73 2.79 14.05 57.39
CA LYS A 73 2.61 12.65 57.76
C LYS A 73 2.44 11.79 56.52
N ARG A 74 3.41 10.90 56.40
CA ARG A 74 3.25 9.45 56.21
C ARG A 74 2.53 9.01 54.93
N ALA A 75 3.32 8.36 54.07
CA ALA A 75 2.87 7.19 53.35
C ALA A 75 2.13 6.25 54.33
N PHE A 76 0.80 6.20 54.17
CA PHE A 76 -0.04 5.31 54.93
C PHE A 76 0.00 3.93 54.27
N SER A 77 0.70 3.01 54.93
CA SER A 77 0.42 1.58 54.79
C SER A 77 -0.82 1.28 55.62
N LEU A 78 -1.86 0.75 54.99
CA LEU A 78 -2.93 0.02 55.66
C LEU A 78 -3.15 -1.32 54.96
N LYS A 79 -2.67 -2.35 55.65
CA LYS A 79 -2.91 -3.79 55.50
C LYS A 79 -4.40 -4.12 55.36
N ARG A 80 -4.74 -5.02 54.43
CA ARG A 80 -5.81 -6.03 54.57
C ARG A 80 -5.39 -7.27 53.77
N GLN A 81 -4.66 -8.19 54.41
CA GLN A 81 -5.15 -9.52 54.81
C GLN A 81 -5.74 -10.35 53.64
N PRO A 82 -5.06 -11.41 53.18
CA PRO A 82 -5.78 -12.63 52.83
C PRO A 82 -6.13 -13.36 54.13
N LYS A 83 -7.43 -13.63 54.32
CA LYS A 83 -7.92 -14.54 55.35
C LYS A 83 -7.41 -15.95 55.06
N THR A 84 -6.84 -16.57 56.09
CA THR A 84 -6.76 -18.03 56.22
C THR A 84 -7.59 -18.40 57.43
N GLU A 85 -8.60 -19.26 57.25
CA GLU A 85 -9.25 -20.15 58.22
C GLU A 85 -10.12 -21.08 57.35
N SER A 86 -9.64 -22.28 56.98
CA SER A 86 -9.59 -23.52 57.77
C SER A 86 -10.91 -24.32 57.72
N ALA A 87 -10.90 -25.39 56.94
CA ALA A 87 -11.59 -26.66 57.17
C ALA A 87 -10.86 -27.68 56.27
N ALA A 88 -9.86 -28.40 56.78
CA ALA A 88 -10.01 -29.70 57.45
C ALA A 88 -10.79 -30.70 56.60
N LEU A 89 -10.11 -31.68 56.01
CA LEU A 89 -10.19 -33.11 56.40
C LEU A 89 -9.63 -34.05 55.30
N THR A 90 -8.91 -35.06 55.79
CA THR A 90 -8.76 -36.44 55.24
C THR A 90 -7.92 -36.68 53.97
N ALA A 91 -6.67 -37.10 54.23
CA ALA A 91 -6.08 -38.40 53.94
C ALA A 91 -6.58 -39.28 52.77
N GLU A 92 -5.58 -39.89 52.12
CA GLU A 92 -5.57 -41.26 51.57
C GLU A 92 -6.32 -41.54 50.26
N HIS A 93 -5.58 -41.88 49.18
CA HIS A 93 -5.37 -43.26 48.73
C HIS A 93 -4.60 -43.37 47.39
N LEU A 94 -3.69 -44.37 47.37
CA LEU A 94 -3.33 -45.28 46.28
C LEU A 94 -2.29 -44.90 45.20
N SER A 95 -1.12 -45.50 45.45
CA SER A 95 -0.11 -46.09 44.57
C SER A 95 -0.59 -47.01 43.43
N ALA A 96 0.14 -47.04 42.31
CA ALA A 96 0.59 -48.23 41.54
C ALA A 96 1.46 -47.75 40.34
N GLN A 97 2.77 -48.06 40.26
CA GLN A 97 3.39 -49.19 39.52
C GLN A 97 2.90 -49.33 38.05
N GLY A 98 3.72 -49.41 36.99
CA GLY A 98 5.17 -49.51 36.78
C GLY A 98 5.50 -49.67 35.27
N SER A 99 6.79 -49.48 34.92
CA SER A 99 7.62 -49.93 33.75
C SER A 99 7.05 -49.81 32.31
N GLU A 100 7.78 -49.51 31.22
CA GLU A 100 9.11 -49.90 30.74
C GLU A 100 9.66 -48.81 29.78
N THR A 101 10.89 -48.29 29.97
CA THR A 101 12.14 -48.61 29.25
C THR A 101 12.15 -48.37 27.72
N GLU A 102 12.82 -47.32 27.25
CA GLU A 102 13.90 -47.39 26.23
C GLU A 102 14.52 -46.02 25.89
N THR A 103 15.68 -45.79 26.50
CA THR A 103 16.95 -45.28 25.94
C THR A 103 16.93 -44.16 24.88
N ARG A 104 17.19 -42.91 25.31
CA ARG A 104 17.81 -41.88 24.47
C ARG A 104 18.92 -41.14 25.24
N LEU A 105 20.11 -41.15 24.63
CA LEU A 105 21.34 -40.51 25.09
C LEU A 105 21.14 -39.03 25.42
N GLN A 106 21.61 -38.67 26.62
CA GLN A 106 21.67 -37.33 27.20
C GLN A 106 22.78 -36.50 26.55
N LEU A 107 22.51 -35.20 26.34
CA LEU A 107 23.55 -34.17 26.34
C LEU A 107 23.03 -33.00 27.19
N ASP A 108 23.90 -32.56 28.10
CA ASP A 108 23.63 -31.76 29.29
C ASP A 108 22.90 -30.42 29.08
N SER A 109 22.00 -30.16 30.02
CA SER A 109 21.33 -28.88 30.25
C SER A 109 21.95 -28.18 31.46
N ASN A 110 22.54 -27.00 31.26
CA ASN A 110 22.69 -25.98 32.30
C ASN A 110 22.20 -24.62 31.74
N PRO A 111 21.24 -23.94 32.39
CA PRO A 111 20.83 -22.59 32.01
C PRO A 111 21.73 -21.54 32.70
N PRO A 112 22.06 -20.40 32.06
CA PRO A 112 22.71 -19.30 32.76
C PRO A 112 21.66 -18.46 33.54
N PRO A 113 22.09 -17.78 34.64
CA PRO A 113 21.20 -17.11 35.57
C PRO A 113 20.71 -15.76 35.05
N SER A 114 19.44 -15.48 35.31
CA SER A 114 18.77 -14.21 35.05
C SER A 114 18.82 -13.30 36.28
N SER A 115 19.51 -12.16 36.18
CA SER A 115 19.24 -10.98 37.04
C SER A 115 19.91 -9.71 36.52
N GLU A 116 19.19 -8.87 35.77
CA GLU A 116 19.44 -7.42 35.70
C GLU A 116 18.10 -6.65 35.79
N PRO A 117 18.04 -5.53 36.54
CA PRO A 117 16.82 -4.73 36.73
C PRO A 117 16.50 -3.85 35.49
N PRO A 118 15.25 -3.37 35.33
CA PRO A 118 14.79 -2.77 34.09
C PRO A 118 15.37 -1.36 33.90
N LEU A 119 16.41 -1.26 33.08
CA LEU A 119 16.79 -0.01 32.42
C LEU A 119 15.65 0.40 31.46
N THR A 120 15.23 1.65 31.58
CA THR A 120 14.32 2.36 30.68
C THR A 120 14.83 2.30 29.24
N ARG A 121 14.47 1.23 28.51
CA ARG A 121 14.71 1.10 27.07
C ARG A 121 13.83 2.11 26.34
N LYS A 122 14.45 3.15 25.76
CA LYS A 122 13.93 3.80 24.55
C LYS A 122 13.50 2.70 23.56
N PRO A 123 12.38 2.85 22.85
CA PRO A 123 11.96 1.87 21.86
C PRO A 123 13.12 1.62 20.90
N SER A 124 13.45 0.34 20.75
CA SER A 124 14.46 -0.18 19.83
C SER A 124 14.32 0.52 18.47
N GLY A 125 15.34 1.29 18.10
CA GLY A 125 15.40 1.93 16.79
C GLY A 125 15.22 0.87 15.71
N LEU A 126 14.20 1.08 14.88
CA LEU A 126 14.13 0.48 13.55
C LEU A 126 15.50 0.64 12.91
N SER A 127 16.10 -0.47 12.47
CA SER A 127 17.41 -0.55 11.83
C SER A 127 17.61 0.65 10.89
N GLN A 128 18.39 1.65 11.30
CA GLN A 128 18.84 2.73 10.43
C GLN A 128 19.67 2.09 9.32
N GLN A 129 19.02 1.80 8.20
CA GLN A 129 19.65 1.28 7.00
C GLN A 129 20.72 2.29 6.56
N ASN A 130 21.96 1.80 6.45
CA ASN A 130 23.16 2.58 6.22
C ASN A 130 23.30 3.02 4.74
N ARG A 131 22.23 3.53 4.12
CA ARG A 131 22.29 4.17 2.80
C ARG A 131 22.61 5.65 2.99
N GLN A 132 23.71 6.11 2.42
CA GLN A 132 24.08 7.52 2.45
C GLN A 132 23.13 8.31 1.54
N TRP A 133 22.48 9.31 2.11
CA TRP A 133 21.68 10.28 1.36
C TRP A 133 22.56 11.47 1.01
N HIS A 134 22.51 11.94 -0.24
CA HIS A 134 23.23 13.13 -0.67
C HIS A 134 22.73 14.39 0.07
N GLN A 135 21.48 14.36 0.54
CA GLN A 135 20.82 15.47 1.22
C GLN A 135 20.91 16.77 0.40
N ALA A 136 20.74 16.65 -0.92
CA ALA A 136 20.89 17.78 -1.83
C ALA A 136 19.94 18.93 -1.44
N GLY A 137 20.42 20.17 -1.63
CA GLY A 137 19.81 21.38 -1.07
C GLY A 137 18.49 21.82 -1.71
N ARG A 138 17.87 22.84 -1.09
CA ARG A 138 16.63 23.50 -1.53
C ARG A 138 16.92 24.61 -2.55
N ALA A 139 16.01 24.84 -3.50
CA ALA A 139 16.11 25.98 -4.41
C ALA A 139 16.07 27.32 -3.65
N GLN A 140 16.96 28.25 -3.98
CA GLN A 140 16.99 29.58 -3.35
C GLN A 140 15.89 30.50 -3.88
N ARG A 141 15.52 30.33 -5.15
CA ARG A 141 14.41 31.03 -5.80
C ARG A 141 13.62 29.99 -6.57
N TRP A 142 12.33 29.87 -6.26
CA TRP A 142 11.43 28.98 -6.95
C TRP A 142 10.07 29.66 -7.14
N GLY A 143 9.28 29.10 -8.06
CA GLY A 143 7.96 29.57 -8.38
C GLY A 143 7.20 28.48 -9.12
N ASN A 144 6.13 28.86 -9.79
CA ASN A 144 5.32 27.90 -10.54
C ASN A 144 6.16 27.24 -11.64
N LEU A 145 6.05 25.91 -11.75
CA LEU A 145 6.67 25.16 -12.84
C LEU A 145 5.92 25.49 -14.15
N PRO A 146 6.62 25.85 -15.23
CA PRO A 146 5.96 26.08 -16.51
C PRO A 146 5.43 24.75 -17.07
N GLN A 147 4.37 24.81 -17.89
CA GLN A 147 3.63 23.62 -18.35
C GLN A 147 4.49 22.60 -19.13
N ASN A 148 5.51 23.07 -19.85
CA ASN A 148 6.45 22.21 -20.54
C ASN A 148 7.33 21.39 -19.58
N ILE A 149 7.62 21.93 -18.41
CA ILE A 149 8.54 21.34 -17.42
C ILE A 149 7.79 20.56 -16.36
N SER A 150 6.56 20.94 -16.01
CA SER A 150 5.74 20.14 -15.11
C SER A 150 5.41 18.76 -15.69
N LEU A 151 5.56 18.54 -17.01
CA LEU A 151 5.24 17.29 -17.72
C LEU A 151 3.83 16.76 -17.41
N VAL A 152 2.98 17.65 -16.90
CA VAL A 152 1.66 17.43 -16.37
C VAL A 152 0.75 18.35 -17.19
N GLY A 153 -0.39 17.81 -17.60
CA GLY A 153 -1.34 18.52 -18.45
C GLY A 153 -1.90 19.78 -17.79
N SER A 154 -2.72 20.53 -18.53
CA SER A 154 -3.44 21.66 -17.96
C SER A 154 -4.31 21.18 -16.78
N PRO A 155 -4.54 22.02 -15.76
CA PRO A 155 -5.39 21.66 -14.61
C PRO A 155 -6.81 21.26 -15.03
N GLN A 156 -7.28 21.72 -16.20
CA GLN A 156 -8.55 21.34 -16.80
C GLN A 156 -8.64 19.83 -17.11
N LEU A 157 -7.54 19.19 -17.51
CA LEU A 157 -7.51 17.75 -17.77
C LEU A 157 -7.72 16.95 -16.48
N LEU A 158 -7.16 17.41 -15.35
CA LEU A 158 -7.42 16.79 -14.06
C LEU A 158 -8.89 16.95 -13.66
N TRP A 159 -9.48 18.13 -13.84
CA TRP A 159 -10.90 18.38 -13.58
C TRP A 159 -11.82 17.51 -14.44
N GLY A 160 -11.57 17.44 -15.75
CA GLY A 160 -12.31 16.57 -16.66
C GLY A 160 -12.21 15.09 -16.25
N LEU A 161 -11.02 14.67 -15.79
CA LEU A 161 -10.82 13.32 -15.29
C LEU A 161 -11.57 13.04 -13.98
N GLN A 162 -11.64 14.01 -13.07
CA GLN A 162 -12.43 13.90 -11.83
C GLN A 162 -13.91 13.70 -12.14
N ILE A 163 -14.48 14.53 -13.02
CA ILE A 163 -15.88 14.45 -13.44
C ILE A 163 -16.15 13.10 -14.12
N ALA A 164 -15.30 12.70 -15.07
CA ALA A 164 -15.42 11.42 -15.76
C ALA A 164 -15.37 10.25 -14.78
N THR A 165 -14.49 10.31 -13.77
CA THR A 165 -14.38 9.27 -12.74
C THR A 165 -15.63 9.20 -11.87
N ALA A 166 -16.21 10.34 -11.46
CA ALA A 166 -17.43 10.37 -10.68
C ALA A 166 -18.63 9.79 -11.46
N ILE A 167 -18.77 10.17 -12.73
CA ILE A 167 -19.80 9.62 -13.63
C ILE A 167 -19.58 8.11 -13.81
N ALA A 168 -18.35 7.70 -14.13
CA ALA A 168 -18.01 6.29 -14.32
C ALA A 168 -18.29 5.47 -13.06
N LEU A 169 -17.95 5.97 -11.87
CA LEU A 169 -18.23 5.30 -10.60
C LEU A 169 -19.73 5.09 -10.39
N PHE A 170 -20.55 6.13 -10.59
CA PHE A 170 -22.00 6.04 -10.44
C PHE A 170 -22.61 5.00 -11.39
N TRP A 171 -22.28 5.08 -12.68
CA TRP A 171 -22.80 4.14 -13.68
C TRP A 171 -22.26 2.73 -13.49
N TRP A 172 -21.02 2.58 -13.05
CA TRP A 172 -20.42 1.28 -12.73
C TRP A 172 -21.12 0.62 -11.53
N MET A 173 -21.39 1.37 -10.46
CA MET A 173 -22.17 0.88 -9.33
C MET A 173 -23.60 0.49 -9.75
N ARG A 174 -24.28 1.35 -10.54
CA ARG A 174 -25.60 1.05 -11.10
C ARG A 174 -25.58 -0.22 -11.94
N PHE A 175 -24.57 -0.37 -12.80
CA PHE A 175 -24.40 -1.55 -13.65
C PHE A 175 -24.20 -2.82 -12.81
N THR A 176 -23.23 -2.82 -11.89
CA THR A 176 -22.94 -3.98 -11.05
C THR A 176 -24.14 -4.43 -10.22
N PHE A 177 -24.93 -3.49 -9.68
CA PHE A 177 -26.13 -3.84 -8.93
C PHE A 177 -27.28 -4.30 -9.83
N ARG A 178 -27.58 -3.58 -10.93
CA ARG A 178 -28.70 -3.90 -11.83
C ARG A 178 -28.55 -5.27 -12.47
N TYR A 179 -27.33 -5.66 -12.83
CA TYR A 179 -27.06 -6.96 -13.44
C TYR A 179 -26.71 -8.05 -12.42
N GLY A 180 -26.05 -7.69 -11.31
CA GLY A 180 -25.68 -8.64 -10.27
C GLY A 180 -26.85 -9.03 -9.35
N GLY A 181 -27.72 -8.08 -8.99
CA GLY A 181 -28.82 -8.28 -8.05
C GLY A 181 -29.78 -9.40 -8.46
N PRO A 182 -30.34 -9.39 -9.70
CA PRO A 182 -31.19 -10.47 -10.18
C PRO A 182 -30.49 -11.82 -10.17
N LYS A 183 -29.19 -11.88 -10.55
CA LYS A 183 -28.42 -13.13 -10.52
C LYS A 183 -28.19 -13.67 -9.12
N ILE A 184 -28.01 -12.79 -8.14
CA ILE A 184 -27.95 -13.17 -6.73
C ILE A 184 -29.30 -13.75 -6.30
N ASN A 185 -30.43 -13.11 -6.64
CA ASN A 185 -31.73 -13.67 -6.30
C ASN A 185 -32.05 -14.99 -7.03
N ASP A 186 -31.69 -15.11 -8.31
CA ASP A 186 -31.81 -16.37 -9.07
C ASP A 186 -31.02 -17.49 -8.39
N LEU A 187 -29.87 -17.17 -7.79
CA LEU A 187 -29.08 -18.10 -7.00
C LEU A 187 -29.73 -18.41 -5.64
N LEU A 188 -30.26 -17.40 -4.95
CA LEU A 188 -30.97 -17.57 -3.67
C LEU A 188 -32.22 -18.42 -3.83
N LEU A 189 -32.98 -18.28 -4.91
CA LEU A 189 -34.15 -19.09 -5.23
C LEU A 189 -33.82 -20.58 -5.42
N ARG A 190 -32.57 -20.92 -5.76
CA ARG A 190 -32.10 -22.31 -5.84
C ARG A 190 -31.76 -22.87 -4.45
N LEU A 191 -31.66 -22.04 -3.42
CA LEU A 191 -31.38 -22.46 -2.05
C LEU A 191 -32.71 -22.61 -1.29
N PRO A 192 -32.99 -23.77 -0.69
CA PRO A 192 -34.30 -24.05 -0.08
C PRO A 192 -34.61 -23.23 1.19
N LEU A 193 -33.63 -22.49 1.75
CA LEU A 193 -33.75 -21.79 3.04
C LEU A 193 -33.87 -20.26 2.94
N VAL A 194 -33.78 -19.64 1.76
CA VAL A 194 -33.67 -18.17 1.66
C VAL A 194 -34.68 -17.58 0.68
N ASN A 195 -35.54 -16.69 1.18
CA ASN A 195 -36.45 -15.92 0.35
C ASN A 195 -35.68 -14.90 -0.51
N PRO A 196 -36.14 -14.61 -1.75
CA PRO A 196 -35.51 -13.62 -2.60
C PRO A 196 -35.57 -12.24 -1.95
N LEU A 197 -34.48 -11.49 -2.07
CA LEU A 197 -34.39 -10.14 -1.54
C LEU A 197 -35.03 -9.17 -2.53
N GLY A 198 -36.25 -8.71 -2.24
CA GLY A 198 -37.03 -7.87 -3.15
C GLY A 198 -36.30 -6.60 -3.63
N PHE A 199 -35.45 -6.01 -2.79
CA PHE A 199 -34.68 -4.80 -3.15
C PHE A 199 -33.65 -5.03 -4.26
N LEU A 200 -33.20 -6.28 -4.50
CA LEU A 200 -32.24 -6.60 -5.57
C LEU A 200 -32.88 -6.61 -6.98
N TYR A 201 -34.22 -6.62 -7.07
CA TYR A 201 -34.95 -6.51 -8.34
C TYR A 201 -35.33 -5.06 -8.70
N GLN A 202 -35.36 -4.17 -7.72
CA GLN A 202 -35.74 -2.77 -7.92
C GLN A 202 -34.64 -2.00 -8.66
N ASP A 203 -35.02 -0.94 -9.37
CA ASP A 203 -34.05 -0.06 -10.02
C ASP A 203 -33.24 0.70 -8.95
N PRO A 204 -31.91 0.50 -8.85
CA PRO A 204 -31.11 1.05 -7.75
C PRO A 204 -30.81 2.55 -7.91
N THR A 205 -31.30 3.20 -8.97
CA THR A 205 -30.95 4.57 -9.33
C THR A 205 -31.29 5.55 -8.20
N GLN A 206 -32.50 5.48 -7.65
CA GLN A 206 -32.93 6.37 -6.58
C GLN A 206 -32.15 6.09 -5.28
N LEU A 207 -31.91 4.82 -4.95
CA LEU A 207 -31.11 4.43 -3.79
C LEU A 207 -29.67 4.94 -3.89
N PHE A 208 -29.03 4.81 -5.06
CA PHE A 208 -27.67 5.32 -5.24
C PHE A 208 -27.60 6.83 -5.26
N LEU A 209 -28.60 7.53 -5.81
CA LEU A 209 -28.67 8.99 -5.70
C LEU A 209 -28.85 9.44 -4.25
N ALA A 210 -29.76 8.81 -3.49
CA ALA A 210 -29.95 9.10 -2.08
C ALA A 210 -28.69 8.81 -1.26
N LEU A 211 -28.06 7.66 -1.49
CA LEU A 211 -26.78 7.28 -0.88
C LEU A 211 -25.69 8.30 -1.21
N LEU A 212 -25.64 8.79 -2.46
CA LEU A 212 -24.71 9.83 -2.90
C LEU A 212 -25.01 11.18 -2.22
N VAL A 213 -26.26 11.52 -1.90
CA VAL A 213 -26.51 12.75 -1.12
C VAL A 213 -26.10 12.56 0.34
N ILE A 214 -26.51 11.45 0.95
CA ILE A 214 -26.26 11.15 2.38
C ILE A 214 -24.76 11.06 2.66
N LEU A 215 -24.03 10.29 1.86
CA LEU A 215 -22.59 10.15 2.03
C LEU A 215 -21.87 11.47 1.69
N ALA A 216 -22.42 12.37 0.86
CA ALA A 216 -21.78 13.68 0.58
C ALA A 216 -21.64 14.51 1.84
N ILE A 217 -22.75 14.52 2.58
CA ILE A 217 -22.91 15.26 3.81
C ILE A 217 -22.10 14.52 4.87
N GLY A 218 -22.34 13.21 5.06
CA GLY A 218 -21.71 12.41 6.11
C GLY A 218 -20.19 12.19 5.98
N LEU A 219 -19.60 12.36 4.79
CA LEU A 219 -18.24 11.90 4.46
C LEU A 219 -17.16 12.24 5.52
N PRO A 220 -17.00 13.49 5.98
CA PRO A 220 -15.95 13.82 6.95
C PRO A 220 -16.15 13.10 8.29
N TRP A 221 -17.39 13.05 8.78
CA TRP A 221 -17.74 12.42 10.06
C TRP A 221 -17.63 10.91 9.99
N ILE A 222 -18.09 10.29 8.91
CA ILE A 222 -18.04 8.84 8.73
C ILE A 222 -16.58 8.38 8.64
N LEU A 223 -15.73 9.02 7.83
CA LEU A 223 -14.32 8.64 7.73
C LEU A 223 -13.56 8.90 9.03
N THR A 224 -13.82 10.02 9.72
CA THR A 224 -13.25 10.28 11.04
C THR A 224 -13.67 9.22 12.05
N GLY A 225 -14.96 8.85 12.07
CA GLY A 225 -15.51 7.83 12.95
C GLY A 225 -14.91 6.45 12.67
N LEU A 226 -14.76 6.08 11.39
CA LEU A 226 -14.14 4.84 10.95
C LEU A 226 -12.67 4.77 11.37
N LEU A 227 -11.90 5.85 11.14
CA LEU A 227 -10.50 5.92 11.55
C LEU A 227 -10.33 5.86 13.07
N LYS A 228 -11.19 6.55 13.82
CA LYS A 228 -11.18 6.52 15.28
C LYS A 228 -11.55 5.15 15.84
N PHE A 229 -12.58 4.50 15.28
CA PHE A 229 -13.09 3.24 15.80
C PHE A 229 -12.20 2.04 15.46
N PHE A 230 -11.70 1.96 14.21
CA PHE A 230 -10.90 0.81 13.77
C PHE A 230 -9.39 0.99 13.92
N TYR A 231 -8.90 2.24 13.96
CA TYR A 231 -7.47 2.55 13.95
C TYR A 231 -7.03 3.56 15.01
N GLU A 232 -7.91 3.88 15.97
CA GLU A 232 -7.60 4.72 17.14
C GLU A 232 -7.02 6.10 16.80
N SER A 233 -7.43 6.69 15.67
CA SER A 233 -6.92 8.00 15.23
C SER A 233 -7.22 9.10 16.25
N GLN A 234 -6.24 9.97 16.49
CA GLN A 234 -6.32 11.10 17.41
C GLN A 234 -6.17 12.43 16.66
N PRO A 235 -6.73 13.55 17.15
CA PRO A 235 -6.42 14.86 16.57
C PRO A 235 -4.94 15.19 16.77
N LEU A 236 -4.30 15.78 15.75
CA LEU A 236 -2.91 16.22 15.79
C LEU A 236 -2.86 17.76 15.91
N PRO A 237 -2.51 18.32 17.08
CA PRO A 237 -2.31 19.76 17.22
C PRO A 237 -1.18 20.26 16.30
N LEU A 238 -1.27 21.52 15.87
CA LEU A 238 -0.19 22.15 15.08
C LEU A 238 1.12 22.27 15.87
N GLU A 239 1.03 22.39 17.19
CA GLU A 239 2.19 22.46 18.09
C GLU A 239 2.97 21.15 18.10
N THR A 240 2.29 20.00 18.14
CA THR A 240 2.97 18.70 18.09
C THR A 240 3.60 18.47 16.72
N LEU A 241 2.92 18.84 15.63
CA LEU A 241 3.53 18.82 14.30
C LEU A 241 4.76 19.75 14.21
N SER A 242 4.72 20.93 14.84
CA SER A 242 5.84 21.86 14.85
C SER A 242 7.08 21.32 15.57
N ALA A 243 6.89 20.40 16.52
CA ALA A 243 7.99 19.71 17.19
C ALA A 243 8.72 18.70 16.29
N TYR A 244 8.01 18.09 15.32
CA TYR A 244 8.60 17.20 14.33
C TYR A 244 9.12 17.94 13.09
N SER A 245 8.35 18.91 12.59
CA SER A 245 8.70 19.69 11.40
C SER A 245 8.09 21.10 11.47
N PRO A 246 8.86 22.10 11.95
CA PRO A 246 8.41 23.48 11.91
C PRO A 246 8.26 23.98 10.46
N ASP A 247 9.07 23.49 9.52
CA ASP A 247 8.92 23.79 8.10
C ASP A 247 7.61 23.28 7.49
N ALA A 248 7.06 22.15 7.94
CA ALA A 248 5.75 21.68 7.49
C ALA A 248 4.64 22.65 7.91
N VAL A 249 4.66 23.12 9.17
CA VAL A 249 3.69 24.09 9.69
C VAL A 249 3.78 25.41 8.95
N ARG A 250 4.99 25.93 8.73
CA ARG A 250 5.22 27.16 7.93
C ARG A 250 4.68 27.02 6.51
N THR A 251 4.97 25.90 5.85
CA THR A 251 4.52 25.61 4.48
C THR A 251 3.01 25.57 4.42
N LEU A 252 2.38 24.89 5.37
CA LEU A 252 0.93 24.78 5.49
C LEU A 252 0.28 26.15 5.67
N GLN A 253 0.71 26.93 6.67
CA GLN A 253 0.14 28.25 6.94
C GLN A 253 0.35 29.22 5.77
N ARG A 254 1.55 29.25 5.19
CA ARG A 254 1.89 30.10 4.04
C ARG A 254 1.01 29.79 2.84
N TYR A 255 0.88 28.51 2.49
CA TYR A 255 0.11 28.09 1.32
C TYR A 255 -1.38 28.35 1.51
N CYS A 256 -1.93 28.00 2.68
CA CYS A 256 -3.33 28.27 3.01
C CYS A 256 -3.64 29.78 2.94
N ARG A 257 -2.75 30.64 3.48
CA ARG A 257 -2.91 32.10 3.40
C ARG A 257 -2.85 32.61 1.95
N GLN A 258 -1.87 32.14 1.17
CA GLN A 258 -1.69 32.55 -0.23
C GLN A 258 -2.89 32.16 -1.11
N ARG A 259 -3.44 30.96 -0.90
CA ARG A 259 -4.58 30.43 -1.67
C ARG A 259 -5.95 30.77 -1.05
N ARG A 260 -5.99 31.51 0.06
CA ARG A 260 -7.21 31.80 0.84
C ARG A 260 -7.99 30.53 1.23
N LEU A 261 -7.27 29.47 1.56
CA LEU A 261 -7.82 28.20 2.04
C LEU A 261 -7.81 28.17 3.57
N ALA A 262 -8.78 27.45 4.16
CA ALA A 262 -8.73 27.12 5.58
C ALA A 262 -7.55 26.17 5.85
N VAL A 263 -6.99 26.25 7.06
CA VAL A 263 -6.04 25.25 7.55
C VAL A 263 -6.79 23.91 7.70
N PRO A 264 -6.35 22.83 7.03
CA PRO A 264 -7.01 21.54 7.15
C PRO A 264 -6.86 20.97 8.56
N GLN A 265 -7.82 20.15 8.96
CA GLN A 265 -7.73 19.39 10.22
C GLN A 265 -6.60 18.37 10.10
N LEU A 266 -5.87 18.13 11.18
CA LEU A 266 -4.78 17.16 11.22
C LEU A 266 -5.13 16.02 12.17
N GLN A 267 -4.86 14.79 11.75
CA GLN A 267 -5.06 13.59 12.56
C GLN A 267 -3.80 12.73 12.59
N LEU A 268 -3.55 12.10 13.73
CA LEU A 268 -2.46 11.18 13.99
C LEU A 268 -3.00 9.75 14.10
N LEU A 269 -2.43 8.84 13.33
CA LEU A 269 -2.64 7.39 13.47
C LEU A 269 -1.49 6.78 14.28
N PRO A 270 -1.76 6.05 15.38
CA PRO A 270 -0.74 5.34 16.16
C PRO A 270 -0.29 4.06 15.44
N ASN A 271 0.24 4.20 14.22
CA ASN A 271 0.68 3.10 13.37
C ASN A 271 2.18 3.27 13.02
N PRO A 272 3.00 2.22 13.12
CA PRO A 272 4.43 2.28 12.79
C PRO A 272 4.72 2.38 11.29
N ALA A 273 3.78 2.02 10.41
CA ALA A 273 3.97 2.15 8.97
C ALA A 273 3.90 3.63 8.58
N PRO A 274 4.85 4.17 7.80
CA PRO A 274 4.84 5.57 7.40
C PRO A 274 3.75 5.82 6.35
N LEU A 275 2.67 6.51 6.75
CA LEU A 275 1.46 6.70 5.97
C LEU A 275 0.98 8.14 6.08
N ILE A 276 0.45 8.65 4.98
CA ILE A 276 -0.21 9.95 4.95
C ILE A 276 -1.23 10.03 3.83
N PHE A 277 -2.42 10.52 4.12
CA PHE A 277 -3.47 10.72 3.14
C PHE A 277 -4.40 11.86 3.53
N THR A 278 -5.19 12.30 2.57
CA THR A 278 -6.17 13.38 2.74
C THR A 278 -7.57 12.84 2.48
N TYR A 279 -8.54 13.27 3.27
CA TYR A 279 -9.94 13.04 2.97
C TYR A 279 -10.83 14.25 3.25
N GLY A 280 -12.04 14.24 2.69
CA GLY A 280 -13.08 15.26 2.87
C GLY A 280 -13.85 15.50 1.57
N HIS A 281 -14.78 16.45 1.58
CA HIS A 281 -15.59 16.82 0.40
C HIS A 281 -15.42 18.29 -0.01
N LEU A 282 -15.02 19.17 0.91
CA LEU A 282 -14.75 20.59 0.66
C LEU A 282 -13.36 20.94 1.20
N PRO A 283 -12.67 21.96 0.65
CA PRO A 283 -11.37 22.37 1.19
C PRO A 283 -11.44 22.79 2.66
N LYS A 284 -12.59 23.33 3.10
CA LYS A 284 -12.85 23.70 4.49
C LYS A 284 -13.03 22.51 5.44
N THR A 285 -13.45 21.35 4.91
CA THR A 285 -13.65 20.10 5.68
C THR A 285 -12.55 19.09 5.41
N ALA A 286 -11.45 19.52 4.78
CA ALA A 286 -10.32 18.67 4.48
C ALA A 286 -9.59 18.25 5.76
N CYS A 287 -9.27 16.97 5.85
CA CYS A 287 -8.47 16.39 6.92
C CYS A 287 -7.23 15.72 6.32
N ILE A 288 -6.05 16.01 6.88
CA ILE A 288 -4.80 15.30 6.60
C ILE A 288 -4.54 14.33 7.74
N VAL A 289 -4.49 13.05 7.42
CA VAL A 289 -4.14 11.98 8.35
C VAL A 289 -2.70 11.59 8.12
N VAL A 290 -1.90 11.57 9.18
CA VAL A 290 -0.51 11.14 9.18
C VAL A 290 -0.31 10.05 10.23
N SER A 291 0.55 9.08 9.97
CA SER A 291 0.90 8.07 10.97
C SER A 291 2.10 8.50 11.82
N GLN A 292 2.18 7.95 13.04
CA GLN A 292 3.31 8.12 13.94
C GLN A 292 4.62 7.67 13.27
N GLY A 293 4.60 6.53 12.57
CA GLY A 293 5.76 6.03 11.84
C GLY A 293 6.28 6.99 10.76
N LEU A 294 5.40 7.80 10.14
CA LEU A 294 5.85 8.80 9.16
C LEU A 294 6.60 9.95 9.84
N LEU A 295 6.08 10.46 10.95
CA LEU A 295 6.70 11.57 11.69
C LEU A 295 8.04 11.17 12.33
N GLU A 296 8.19 9.90 12.73
CA GLU A 296 9.42 9.38 13.34
C GLU A 296 10.51 9.03 12.30
N GLN A 297 10.13 8.60 11.09
CA GLN A 297 11.08 8.11 10.08
C GLN A 297 11.53 9.19 9.09
N LEU A 298 10.70 10.20 8.82
CA LEU A 298 11.04 11.27 7.88
C LEU A 298 11.69 12.46 8.60
N GLY A 299 12.63 13.10 7.92
CA GLY A 299 13.25 14.36 8.37
C GLY A 299 12.33 15.56 8.20
N GLU A 300 12.68 16.67 8.85
CA GLU A 300 11.88 17.91 8.83
C GLU A 300 11.46 18.35 7.42
N GLU A 301 12.41 18.44 6.48
CA GLU A 301 12.14 18.90 5.11
C GLU A 301 11.31 17.90 4.29
N GLU A 302 11.47 16.61 4.59
CA GLU A 302 10.78 15.50 3.94
C GLU A 302 9.31 15.48 4.34
N ILE A 303 9.02 15.72 5.63
CA ILE A 303 7.67 15.92 6.15
C ILE A 303 7.04 17.14 5.46
N ALA A 304 7.73 18.27 5.38
CA ALA A 304 7.21 19.47 4.73
C ALA A 304 6.87 19.24 3.24
N ALA A 305 7.76 18.55 2.51
CA ALA A 305 7.55 18.20 1.10
C ALA A 305 6.33 17.29 0.91
N ILE A 306 6.15 16.29 1.77
CA ILE A 306 5.03 15.37 1.72
C ILE A 306 3.71 16.06 2.09
N TYR A 307 3.69 16.92 3.10
CA TYR A 307 2.51 17.75 3.42
C TYR A 307 2.14 18.68 2.25
N ALA A 308 3.12 19.21 1.53
CA ALA A 308 2.87 20.02 0.34
C ALA A 308 2.15 19.23 -0.78
N THR A 309 2.44 17.93 -0.96
CA THR A 309 1.67 17.08 -1.90
C THR A 309 0.20 17.01 -1.53
N LYS A 310 -0.10 16.92 -0.22
CA LYS A 310 -1.46 16.86 0.31
C LYS A 310 -2.20 18.19 0.19
N LEU A 311 -1.50 19.31 0.39
CA LEU A 311 -2.05 20.64 0.14
C LEU A 311 -2.38 20.87 -1.35
N GLY A 312 -1.52 20.37 -2.25
CA GLY A 312 -1.81 20.39 -3.69
C GLY A 312 -3.07 19.60 -4.05
N GLN A 313 -3.28 18.43 -3.45
CA GLN A 313 -4.51 17.64 -3.61
C GLN A 313 -5.74 18.42 -3.12
N ILE A 314 -5.63 19.10 -1.98
CA ILE A 314 -6.70 19.96 -1.45
C ILE A 314 -7.01 21.12 -2.39
N ALA A 315 -5.99 21.79 -2.93
CA ALA A 315 -6.16 22.91 -3.85
C ALA A 315 -6.77 22.50 -5.20
N HIS A 316 -6.44 21.31 -5.71
CA HIS A 316 -7.02 20.76 -6.93
C HIS A 316 -8.38 20.07 -6.73
N TRP A 317 -8.82 19.94 -5.49
CA TRP A 317 -10.09 19.31 -5.09
C TRP A 317 -10.24 17.83 -5.50
N ASP A 318 -9.16 17.17 -5.92
CA ASP A 318 -9.15 15.77 -6.35
C ASP A 318 -9.40 14.78 -5.19
N PHE A 319 -9.04 15.18 -3.96
CA PHE A 319 -9.26 14.40 -2.76
C PHE A 319 -10.74 14.16 -2.49
N ALA A 320 -11.66 15.03 -2.96
CA ALA A 320 -13.08 14.88 -2.74
C ALA A 320 -13.64 13.63 -3.43
N VAL A 321 -13.41 13.50 -4.74
CA VAL A 321 -13.84 12.33 -5.53
C VAL A 321 -13.19 11.04 -5.03
N MET A 322 -11.92 11.12 -4.61
CA MET A 322 -11.19 9.99 -4.03
C MET A 322 -11.74 9.54 -2.68
N SER A 323 -12.01 10.47 -1.77
CA SER A 323 -12.58 10.19 -0.45
C SER A 323 -13.93 9.50 -0.58
N TRP A 324 -14.73 10.00 -1.52
CA TRP A 324 -16.01 9.43 -1.91
C TRP A 324 -15.92 7.98 -2.36
N GLY A 325 -15.08 7.74 -3.37
CA GLY A 325 -14.87 6.40 -3.89
C GLY A 325 -14.35 5.44 -2.81
N VAL A 326 -13.38 5.88 -2.02
CA VAL A 326 -12.81 5.05 -0.94
C VAL A 326 -13.82 4.78 0.16
N LEU A 327 -14.65 5.74 0.56
CA LEU A 327 -15.71 5.50 1.54
C LEU A 327 -16.70 4.43 1.05
N LEU A 328 -17.08 4.47 -0.23
CA LEU A 328 -17.93 3.44 -0.84
C LEU A 328 -17.24 2.07 -0.84
N LEU A 329 -15.93 2.01 -1.11
CA LEU A 329 -15.15 0.77 -1.05
C LEU A 329 -15.00 0.22 0.37
N GLN A 330 -15.06 1.06 1.40
CA GLN A 330 -15.00 0.59 2.79
C GLN A 330 -16.20 -0.31 3.15
N ILE A 331 -17.37 -0.15 2.50
CA ILE A 331 -18.55 -0.98 2.79
C ILE A 331 -18.28 -2.47 2.52
N PRO A 332 -18.00 -2.91 1.27
CA PRO A 332 -17.71 -4.32 1.00
C PRO A 332 -16.42 -4.78 1.71
N TYR A 333 -15.43 -3.89 1.87
CA TYR A 333 -14.19 -4.26 2.55
C TYR A 333 -14.42 -4.57 4.04
N LEU A 334 -15.14 -3.72 4.78
CA LEU A 334 -15.52 -3.94 6.18
C LEU A 334 -16.39 -5.19 6.34
N LEU A 335 -17.32 -5.45 5.43
CA LEU A 335 -18.11 -6.69 5.43
C LEU A 335 -17.21 -7.92 5.25
N TYR A 336 -16.21 -7.85 4.39
CA TYR A 336 -15.19 -8.90 4.26
C TYR A 336 -14.41 -9.12 5.57
N ILE A 337 -13.97 -8.05 6.24
CA ILE A 337 -13.31 -8.13 7.57
C ILE A 337 -14.23 -8.83 8.57
N GLN A 338 -15.45 -8.32 8.70
CA GLN A 338 -16.41 -8.77 9.71
C GLN A 338 -16.84 -10.20 9.47
N ALA A 339 -17.13 -10.60 8.22
CA ALA A 339 -17.46 -11.97 7.87
C ALA A 339 -16.33 -12.95 8.24
N SER A 340 -15.08 -12.57 7.97
CA SER A 340 -13.91 -13.37 8.31
C SER A 340 -13.77 -13.56 9.83
N ILE A 341 -13.81 -12.45 10.58
CA ILE A 341 -13.63 -12.48 12.05
C ILE A 341 -14.82 -13.17 12.74
N TRP A 342 -16.05 -12.89 12.29
CA TRP A 342 -17.26 -13.48 12.86
C TRP A 342 -17.30 -14.99 12.64
N SER A 343 -16.92 -15.45 11.45
CA SER A 343 -16.86 -16.88 11.14
C SER A 343 -15.82 -17.61 11.97
N GLU A 344 -14.63 -17.04 12.18
CA GLU A 344 -13.59 -17.62 13.05
C GLU A 344 -14.07 -17.70 14.50
N LYS A 345 -14.53 -16.57 15.07
CA LYS A 345 -15.02 -16.52 16.46
C LYS A 345 -16.24 -17.41 16.72
N THR A 346 -17.08 -17.62 15.71
CA THR A 346 -18.28 -18.45 15.84
C THR A 346 -17.93 -19.92 15.70
N SER A 347 -17.01 -20.27 14.80
CA SER A 347 -16.44 -21.61 14.69
C SER A 347 -15.79 -22.08 16.00
N ASP A 348 -15.07 -21.20 16.71
CA ASP A 348 -14.39 -21.53 17.97
C ASP A 348 -15.35 -21.88 19.13
N ARG A 349 -16.66 -21.60 18.98
CA ARG A 349 -17.69 -21.87 20.01
C ARG A 349 -18.34 -23.26 19.87
N PHE A 350 -18.05 -23.99 18.80
CA PHE A 350 -18.61 -25.31 18.56
C PHE A 350 -17.53 -26.37 18.65
N GLU A 351 -17.89 -27.56 19.17
CA GLU A 351 -16.98 -28.70 19.26
C GLU A 351 -17.17 -29.70 18.11
N HIS A 352 -18.37 -29.74 17.50
CA HIS A 352 -18.67 -30.66 16.42
C HIS A 352 -17.93 -30.27 15.11
N PRO A 353 -17.05 -31.15 14.57
CA PRO A 353 -16.21 -30.83 13.41
C PRO A 353 -17.00 -30.44 12.15
N PHE A 354 -18.14 -31.09 11.91
CA PHE A 354 -19.01 -30.77 10.77
C PHE A 354 -19.52 -29.33 10.82
N LEU A 355 -19.98 -28.89 12.00
CA LEU A 355 -20.59 -27.58 12.20
C LEU A 355 -19.53 -26.47 12.11
N ILE A 356 -18.32 -26.73 12.63
CA ILE A 356 -17.12 -25.91 12.44
C ILE A 356 -16.86 -25.66 10.95
N HIS A 357 -16.70 -26.72 10.16
CA HIS A 357 -16.39 -26.59 8.73
C HIS A 357 -17.51 -25.95 7.92
N LEU A 358 -18.78 -26.20 8.28
CA LEU A 358 -19.93 -25.54 7.67
C LEU A 358 -19.87 -24.02 7.88
N ILE A 359 -19.65 -23.57 9.12
CA ILE A 359 -19.53 -22.14 9.44
C ILE A 359 -18.34 -21.53 8.72
N GLN A 360 -17.17 -22.17 8.78
CA GLN A 360 -15.95 -21.68 8.11
C GLN A 360 -16.11 -21.58 6.60
N GLY A 361 -16.75 -22.57 5.97
CA GLY A 361 -17.06 -22.56 4.54
C GLY A 361 -18.02 -21.43 4.14
N LEU A 362 -19.10 -21.23 4.89
CA LEU A 362 -20.03 -20.13 4.67
C LEU A 362 -19.35 -18.76 4.90
N GLY A 363 -18.55 -18.62 5.95
CA GLY A 363 -17.79 -17.41 6.22
C GLY A 363 -16.78 -17.10 5.12
N ALA A 364 -16.01 -18.10 4.66
CA ALA A 364 -15.03 -17.95 3.59
C ALA A 364 -15.65 -17.58 2.25
N THR A 365 -16.81 -18.16 1.91
CA THR A 365 -17.53 -17.81 0.67
C THR A 365 -18.06 -16.39 0.71
N ILE A 366 -18.72 -15.97 1.80
CA ILE A 366 -19.21 -14.60 1.97
C ILE A 366 -18.05 -13.60 1.96
N ALA A 367 -16.99 -13.87 2.72
CA ALA A 367 -15.80 -13.02 2.78
C ALA A 367 -15.16 -12.85 1.39
N SER A 368 -15.01 -13.94 0.64
CA SER A 368 -14.44 -13.93 -0.71
C SER A 368 -15.31 -13.18 -1.71
N LEU A 369 -16.64 -13.32 -1.61
CA LEU A 369 -17.59 -12.57 -2.43
C LEU A 369 -17.46 -11.06 -2.18
N MET A 370 -17.46 -10.66 -0.91
CA MET A 370 -17.30 -9.24 -0.53
C MET A 370 -15.96 -8.66 -0.98
N TYR A 371 -14.87 -9.44 -0.86
CA TYR A 371 -13.56 -9.04 -1.37
C TYR A 371 -13.55 -8.90 -2.91
N GLY A 372 -14.26 -9.79 -3.62
CA GLY A 372 -14.47 -9.67 -5.06
C GLY A 372 -15.23 -8.39 -5.46
N ILE A 373 -16.30 -8.06 -4.73
CA ILE A 373 -17.05 -6.81 -4.95
C ILE A 373 -16.16 -5.58 -4.69
N TYR A 374 -15.35 -5.59 -3.64
CA TYR A 374 -14.37 -4.53 -3.37
C TYR A 374 -13.43 -4.30 -4.58
N TRP A 375 -12.88 -5.38 -5.14
CA TRP A 375 -12.01 -5.30 -6.33
C TRP A 375 -12.74 -4.77 -7.56
N ILE A 376 -13.98 -5.22 -7.80
CA ILE A 376 -14.79 -4.78 -8.95
C ILE A 376 -15.13 -3.30 -8.83
N LEU A 377 -15.55 -2.82 -7.66
CA LEU A 377 -15.93 -1.42 -7.47
C LEU A 377 -14.73 -0.47 -7.55
N GLN A 378 -13.51 -0.97 -7.37
CA GLN A 378 -12.29 -0.15 -7.38
C GLN A 378 -11.91 0.34 -8.79
N PHE A 379 -12.32 -0.35 -9.86
CA PHE A 379 -11.86 -0.09 -11.23
C PHE A 379 -11.97 1.37 -11.71
N PRO A 380 -13.11 2.07 -11.54
CA PRO A 380 -13.26 3.44 -12.02
C PRO A 380 -12.27 4.42 -11.35
N LEU A 381 -11.85 4.13 -10.11
CA LEU A 381 -11.00 5.02 -9.32
C LEU A 381 -9.52 4.89 -9.67
N LEU A 382 -9.10 3.76 -10.24
CA LEU A 382 -7.68 3.46 -10.46
C LEU A 382 -6.99 4.53 -11.31
N TRP A 383 -7.66 5.02 -12.35
CA TRP A 383 -7.07 5.97 -13.28
C TRP A 383 -6.82 7.34 -12.63
N LEU A 384 -7.82 7.92 -11.97
CA LEU A 384 -7.68 9.18 -11.24
C LEU A 384 -6.67 9.07 -10.09
N SER A 385 -6.63 7.91 -9.41
CA SER A 385 -5.71 7.66 -8.28
C SER A 385 -4.25 7.76 -8.72
N ARG A 386 -3.95 7.30 -9.95
CA ARG A 386 -2.60 7.42 -10.52
C ARG A 386 -2.25 8.83 -10.93
N TRP A 387 -3.11 9.45 -11.74
CA TRP A 387 -2.77 10.71 -12.39
C TRP A 387 -2.66 11.87 -11.41
N ARG A 388 -3.54 11.91 -10.40
CA ARG A 388 -3.50 12.95 -9.36
C ARG A 388 -2.15 13.06 -8.65
N LEU A 389 -1.42 11.94 -8.51
CA LEU A 389 -0.12 11.92 -7.85
C LEU A 389 0.92 12.75 -8.60
N PHE A 390 0.92 12.71 -9.94
CA PHE A 390 1.82 13.54 -10.74
C PHE A 390 1.53 15.03 -10.61
N TYR A 391 0.25 15.42 -10.55
CA TYR A 391 -0.15 16.82 -10.32
C TYR A 391 0.25 17.27 -8.91
N SER A 392 0.03 16.42 -7.90
CA SER A 392 0.40 16.75 -6.53
C SER A 392 1.91 16.85 -6.33
N ASP A 393 2.69 16.05 -7.04
CA ASP A 393 4.16 16.13 -6.99
C ASP A 393 4.67 17.44 -7.60
N ALA A 394 4.15 17.83 -8.76
CA ALA A 394 4.51 19.08 -9.41
C ALA A 394 4.14 20.30 -8.54
N GLU A 395 2.93 20.30 -7.94
CA GLU A 395 2.50 21.38 -7.04
C GLU A 395 3.32 21.38 -5.75
N ALA A 396 3.63 20.23 -5.15
CA ALA A 396 4.46 20.15 -3.95
C ALA A 396 5.84 20.77 -4.17
N VAL A 397 6.45 20.44 -5.32
CA VAL A 397 7.72 21.01 -5.73
C VAL A 397 7.58 22.52 -5.89
N ALA A 398 6.57 23.02 -6.62
CA ALA A 398 6.31 24.46 -6.74
C ALA A 398 6.04 25.17 -5.40
N ILE A 399 5.49 24.48 -4.40
CA ILE A 399 5.26 25.02 -3.05
C ILE A 399 6.55 25.11 -2.25
N THR A 400 7.35 24.05 -2.22
CA THR A 400 8.51 23.93 -1.30
C THR A 400 9.84 24.33 -1.91
N GLY A 401 9.97 24.31 -3.24
CA GLY A 401 11.25 24.48 -3.90
C GLY A 401 12.20 23.30 -3.69
N HIS A 402 11.70 22.15 -3.19
CA HIS A 402 12.53 21.06 -2.68
C HIS A 402 12.16 19.69 -3.26
N PRO A 403 12.50 19.42 -4.54
CA PRO A 403 12.19 18.14 -5.18
C PRO A 403 12.97 16.97 -4.58
N ASN A 404 14.20 17.19 -4.12
CA ASN A 404 15.03 16.15 -3.52
C ASN A 404 14.48 15.68 -2.17
N ALA A 405 13.97 16.58 -1.32
CA ALA A 405 13.28 16.19 -0.09
C ALA A 405 12.07 15.29 -0.38
N LEU A 406 11.32 15.55 -1.45
CA LEU A 406 10.19 14.69 -1.84
C LEU A 406 10.65 13.31 -2.33
N ILE A 407 11.75 13.22 -3.09
CA ILE A 407 12.37 11.95 -3.50
C ILE A 407 12.73 11.12 -2.26
N ARG A 408 13.48 11.71 -1.32
CA ARG A 408 13.88 11.05 -0.07
C ARG A 408 12.68 10.58 0.72
N ALA A 409 11.66 11.44 0.85
CA ALA A 409 10.44 11.12 1.57
C ALA A 409 9.68 9.92 0.96
N LEU A 410 9.51 9.88 -0.37
CA LEU A 410 8.82 8.78 -1.04
C LEU A 410 9.57 7.45 -0.91
N LEU A 411 10.90 7.48 -1.02
CA LEU A 411 11.74 6.28 -0.84
C LEU A 411 11.73 5.81 0.62
N LYS A 412 11.84 6.71 1.60
CA LYS A 412 11.73 6.35 3.02
C LYS A 412 10.36 5.79 3.38
N ILE A 413 9.29 6.34 2.82
CA ILE A 413 7.94 5.77 2.96
C ILE A 413 7.90 4.35 2.38
N ALA A 414 8.46 4.14 1.18
CA ALA A 414 8.49 2.80 0.57
C ALA A 414 9.27 1.80 1.45
N MET A 415 10.46 2.17 1.92
CA MET A 415 11.28 1.33 2.80
C MET A 415 10.58 1.03 4.13
N GLY A 416 10.04 2.05 4.81
CA GLY A 416 9.36 1.85 6.09
C GLY A 416 8.07 1.03 5.97
N VAL A 417 7.32 1.15 4.86
CA VAL A 417 6.18 0.26 4.60
C VAL A 417 6.64 -1.19 4.38
N ALA A 418 7.75 -1.41 3.67
CA ALA A 418 8.29 -2.75 3.46
C ALA A 418 8.76 -3.38 4.79
N ASP A 419 9.48 -2.61 5.60
CA ASP A 419 10.02 -3.05 6.88
C ASP A 419 8.88 -3.40 7.86
N THR A 420 7.87 -2.54 7.97
CA THR A 420 6.68 -2.85 8.80
C THR A 420 5.93 -4.09 8.33
N VAL A 421 5.77 -4.31 7.02
CA VAL A 421 5.14 -5.54 6.49
C VAL A 421 5.94 -6.79 6.86
N SER A 422 7.27 -6.69 6.91
CA SER A 422 8.16 -7.78 7.32
C SER A 422 8.05 -8.12 8.82
N GLU A 423 7.86 -7.09 9.66
CA GLU A 423 7.81 -7.23 11.12
C GLU A 423 6.43 -7.66 11.65
N ASP A 424 5.35 -7.40 10.91
CA ASP A 424 3.93 -7.57 11.29
C ASP A 424 3.50 -9.03 11.59
N ASN A 425 4.43 -9.96 11.78
CA ASN A 425 4.17 -11.32 12.30
C ASN A 425 4.93 -11.67 13.59
N TYR A 426 5.74 -10.77 14.16
CA TYR A 426 6.49 -11.01 15.40
C TYR A 426 5.74 -10.50 16.63
N GLY A 427 4.70 -11.23 17.07
CA GLY A 427 4.23 -11.21 18.46
C GLY A 427 3.73 -9.88 19.06
N ARG A 428 3.55 -8.82 18.27
CA ARG A 428 3.11 -7.51 18.79
C ARG A 428 1.63 -7.50 19.21
N PRO A 429 1.26 -6.68 20.21
CA PRO A 429 -0.08 -6.62 20.79
C PRO A 429 -1.18 -6.17 19.80
N LYS A 430 -2.44 -6.38 20.19
CA LYS A 430 -3.68 -6.22 19.39
C LYS A 430 -3.80 -4.93 18.53
N ALA A 431 -3.13 -3.84 18.88
CA ALA A 431 -3.18 -2.57 18.13
C ALA A 431 -2.49 -2.64 16.75
N ASP A 432 -1.46 -3.49 16.59
CA ASP A 432 -0.65 -3.57 15.34
C ASP A 432 -1.30 -4.46 14.25
N LYS A 433 -2.26 -5.32 14.61
CA LYS A 433 -2.96 -6.23 13.68
C LYS A 433 -3.79 -5.54 12.59
N SER A 434 -3.97 -4.22 12.69
CA SER A 434 -4.76 -3.40 11.76
C SER A 434 -3.97 -2.87 10.57
N THR A 435 -2.64 -2.92 10.59
CA THR A 435 -1.77 -2.25 9.59
C THR A 435 -2.00 -2.76 8.18
N ARG A 436 -1.99 -4.08 7.94
CA ARG A 436 -2.29 -4.65 6.61
C ARG A 436 -3.69 -4.31 6.11
N TRP A 437 -4.67 -4.20 7.00
CA TRP A 437 -6.04 -3.86 6.62
C TRP A 437 -6.15 -2.40 6.21
N LEU A 438 -5.47 -1.52 6.94
CA LEU A 438 -5.35 -0.09 6.62
C LEU A 438 -4.64 0.10 5.28
N LEU A 439 -3.48 -0.53 5.10
CA LEU A 439 -2.67 -0.44 3.89
C LEU A 439 -3.43 -0.86 2.63
N GLU A 440 -4.23 -1.93 2.72
CA GLU A 440 -5.02 -2.42 1.59
C GLU A 440 -6.26 -1.54 1.33
N SER A 441 -7.06 -1.27 2.36
CA SER A 441 -8.33 -0.54 2.21
C SER A 441 -8.14 0.91 1.78
N PHE A 442 -7.13 1.60 2.31
CA PHE A 442 -6.82 2.99 1.99
C PHE A 442 -5.76 3.15 0.90
N ASN A 443 -5.31 2.06 0.26
CA ASN A 443 -4.23 2.06 -0.72
C ASN A 443 -4.39 3.20 -1.75
N LEU A 444 -5.58 3.44 -2.30
CA LEU A 444 -5.81 4.48 -3.32
C LEU A 444 -5.51 5.93 -2.88
N LEU A 445 -5.47 6.19 -1.57
CA LEU A 445 -5.16 7.50 -1.00
C LEU A 445 -3.68 7.68 -0.65
N LEU A 446 -2.94 6.57 -0.51
CA LEU A 446 -1.54 6.55 -0.10
C LEU A 446 -0.63 7.15 -1.19
N PRO A 447 0.52 7.73 -0.81
CA PRO A 447 1.48 8.25 -1.77
C PRO A 447 2.24 7.13 -2.48
N VAL A 448 2.45 5.98 -1.82
CA VAL A 448 3.18 4.83 -2.36
C VAL A 448 2.34 3.57 -2.11
N SER A 449 2.25 2.69 -3.11
CA SER A 449 1.53 1.44 -2.92
C SER A 449 2.33 0.49 -2.05
N TYR A 450 1.67 -0.10 -1.04
CA TYR A 450 2.31 -1.12 -0.20
C TYR A 450 2.84 -2.32 -1.00
N LYS A 451 2.26 -2.63 -2.17
CA LYS A 451 2.72 -3.71 -3.06
C LYS A 451 4.01 -3.35 -3.81
N GLN A 452 4.19 -2.09 -4.19
CA GLN A 452 5.43 -1.61 -4.83
C GLN A 452 6.53 -1.40 -3.78
N ALA A 453 6.14 -0.99 -2.57
CA ALA A 453 7.04 -0.81 -1.44
C ALA A 453 7.86 -2.08 -1.11
N LEU A 454 7.30 -3.28 -1.30
CA LEU A 454 7.98 -4.56 -1.00
C LEU A 454 9.36 -4.73 -1.67
N LEU A 455 9.62 -4.05 -2.79
CA LEU A 455 10.92 -4.07 -3.47
C LEU A 455 12.04 -3.36 -2.67
N PHE A 456 11.67 -2.43 -1.78
CA PHE A 456 12.57 -1.60 -1.00
C PHE A 456 12.74 -2.11 0.44
N SER A 457 12.61 -3.42 0.67
CA SER A 457 12.81 -3.99 2.00
C SER A 457 14.28 -3.87 2.44
N ALA A 458 14.55 -3.89 3.75
CA ALA A 458 15.91 -3.80 4.28
C ALA A 458 16.92 -4.78 3.66
N GLN A 459 16.47 -5.96 3.23
CA GLN A 459 17.31 -6.97 2.58
C GLN A 459 17.82 -6.57 1.19
N THR A 460 17.27 -5.50 0.59
CA THR A 460 17.72 -4.97 -0.70
C THR A 460 18.67 -3.78 -0.54
N SER A 461 19.17 -3.52 0.69
CA SER A 461 20.09 -2.42 1.05
C SER A 461 21.35 -2.35 0.19
N ASP A 462 21.85 -3.49 -0.25
CA ASP A 462 23.15 -3.60 -0.93
C ASP A 462 23.11 -3.08 -2.38
N ARG A 463 21.92 -2.81 -2.91
CA ARG A 463 21.69 -2.35 -4.29
C ARG A 463 21.32 -0.88 -4.34
N THR A 464 21.80 -0.18 -5.37
CA THR A 464 21.45 1.22 -5.64
C THR A 464 19.97 1.35 -6.00
N PHE A 465 19.37 2.52 -5.76
CA PHE A 465 17.95 2.74 -6.10
C PHE A 465 17.73 2.69 -7.61
N GLU A 466 18.72 3.11 -8.38
CA GLU A 466 18.79 3.10 -9.84
C GLU A 466 18.64 1.68 -10.39
N GLU A 467 19.30 0.69 -9.78
CA GLU A 467 19.20 -0.72 -10.14
C GLU A 467 17.81 -1.29 -9.84
N LEU A 468 17.27 -1.01 -8.64
CA LEU A 468 15.92 -1.45 -8.25
C LEU A 468 14.84 -0.88 -9.18
N LEU A 469 15.02 0.36 -9.63
CA LEU A 469 14.08 1.08 -10.49
C LEU A 469 14.33 0.87 -11.99
N ALA A 470 15.31 0.04 -12.39
CA ALA A 470 15.68 -0.14 -13.78
C ALA A 470 14.49 -0.59 -14.66
N TRP A 471 13.69 -1.56 -14.17
CA TRP A 471 12.47 -1.99 -14.85
C TRP A 471 11.43 -0.87 -14.96
N ASP A 472 11.23 -0.09 -13.89
CA ASP A 472 10.28 1.02 -13.83
C ASP A 472 10.64 2.15 -14.81
N LEU A 473 11.91 2.27 -15.21
CA LEU A 473 12.37 3.34 -16.09
C LEU A 473 12.51 2.88 -17.56
N ARG A 474 13.01 1.66 -17.78
CA ARG A 474 13.47 1.20 -19.09
C ARG A 474 12.46 0.31 -19.81
N ASN A 475 11.54 -0.35 -19.09
CA ASN A 475 10.60 -1.27 -19.74
C ASN A 475 9.57 -0.49 -20.61
N PRO A 476 9.39 -0.85 -21.90
CA PRO A 476 8.47 -0.15 -22.80
C PRO A 476 6.98 -0.39 -22.48
N TYR A 477 6.65 -1.55 -21.90
CA TYR A 477 5.27 -1.96 -21.59
C TYR A 477 4.78 -1.50 -20.21
N ARG A 478 5.65 -0.86 -19.44
CA ARG A 478 5.41 -0.52 -18.03
C ARG A 478 4.12 0.27 -17.78
N ARG A 479 3.78 1.23 -18.66
CA ARG A 479 2.57 2.09 -18.52
C ARG A 479 1.30 1.26 -18.64
N TRP A 480 1.30 0.28 -19.52
CA TRP A 480 0.17 -0.63 -19.73
C TRP A 480 0.04 -1.64 -18.59
N LEU A 481 1.17 -2.20 -18.12
CA LEU A 481 1.18 -3.15 -17.00
C LEU A 481 0.73 -2.53 -15.66
N VAL A 482 0.66 -1.21 -15.59
CA VAL A 482 0.20 -0.43 -14.43
C VAL A 482 -1.27 -0.01 -14.55
N ALA A 483 -1.93 -0.21 -15.70
CA ALA A 483 -3.28 0.28 -15.95
C ALA A 483 -4.33 -0.23 -14.94
N LEU A 484 -4.15 -1.44 -14.41
CA LEU A 484 -5.00 -2.06 -13.39
C LEU A 484 -4.47 -1.89 -11.95
N LYS A 485 -3.58 -0.91 -11.70
CA LYS A 485 -3.01 -0.62 -10.38
C LYS A 485 -3.35 0.82 -9.96
N GLY A 486 -3.64 1.07 -8.68
CA GLY A 486 -4.02 2.41 -8.22
C GLY A 486 -2.91 3.46 -8.25
N HIS A 487 -1.64 3.04 -8.37
CA HIS A 487 -0.48 3.95 -8.28
C HIS A 487 0.33 3.92 -9.57
N PRO A 488 0.92 5.04 -9.99
CA PRO A 488 1.96 5.01 -11.01
C PRO A 488 3.19 4.26 -10.48
N LEU A 489 4.13 3.97 -11.36
CA LEU A 489 5.41 3.41 -10.95
C LEU A 489 6.20 4.44 -10.16
N LEU A 490 6.87 3.99 -9.10
CA LEU A 490 7.68 4.87 -8.28
C LEU A 490 8.84 5.45 -9.12
N GLY A 491 9.48 4.65 -9.98
CA GLY A 491 10.55 5.13 -10.86
C GLY A 491 10.13 6.28 -11.79
N ASP A 492 8.95 6.18 -12.42
CA ASP A 492 8.43 7.25 -13.30
C ASP A 492 8.17 8.55 -12.52
N ARG A 493 7.77 8.47 -11.24
CA ARG A 493 7.59 9.66 -10.39
C ARG A 493 8.93 10.27 -9.98
N LEU A 494 9.87 9.44 -9.51
CA LEU A 494 11.19 9.90 -9.08
C LEU A 494 11.99 10.50 -10.24
N SER A 495 11.89 9.95 -11.45
CA SER A 495 12.50 10.51 -12.67
C SER A 495 11.97 11.93 -12.98
N ARG A 496 10.67 12.19 -12.78
CA ARG A 496 10.10 13.54 -12.94
C ARG A 496 10.58 14.51 -11.86
N LEU A 497 10.66 14.08 -10.60
CA LEU A 497 11.19 14.91 -9.52
C LEU A 497 12.67 15.26 -9.77
N THR A 498 13.44 14.29 -10.26
CA THR A 498 14.84 14.47 -10.69
C THR A 498 14.92 15.49 -11.84
N HIS A 499 13.99 15.43 -12.79
CA HIS A 499 13.88 16.43 -13.86
C HIS A 499 13.60 17.84 -13.30
N TYR A 500 12.74 17.98 -12.29
CA TYR A 500 12.48 19.28 -11.65
C TYR A 500 13.70 19.79 -10.87
N ALA A 501 14.45 18.90 -10.21
CA ALA A 501 15.71 19.25 -9.54
C ALA A 501 16.72 19.83 -10.55
N ARG A 502 16.90 19.16 -11.69
CA ARG A 502 17.74 19.63 -12.80
C ARG A 502 17.26 20.97 -13.37
N PHE A 503 15.96 21.18 -13.50
CA PHE A 503 15.40 22.46 -13.95
C PHE A 503 15.80 23.62 -13.02
N TRP A 504 15.77 23.40 -11.71
CA TRP A 504 16.21 24.39 -10.72
C TRP A 504 17.71 24.40 -10.45
N ARG A 505 18.50 23.71 -11.28
CA ARG A 505 19.96 23.62 -11.16
C ARG A 505 20.39 23.10 -9.77
N LEU A 506 19.58 22.23 -9.19
CA LEU A 506 19.92 21.49 -7.99
C LEU A 506 20.64 20.21 -8.40
N GLU A 507 21.60 19.79 -7.58
CA GLU A 507 22.14 18.44 -7.67
C GLU A 507 21.02 17.44 -7.38
N PRO A 508 20.78 16.46 -8.27
CA PRO A 508 19.71 15.49 -8.07
C PRO A 508 20.08 14.52 -6.95
N GLU A 509 19.10 14.11 -6.13
CA GLU A 509 19.33 13.09 -5.10
C GLU A 509 19.64 11.71 -5.69
N LEU A 510 19.12 11.43 -6.89
CA LEU A 510 19.27 10.16 -7.63
C LEU A 510 19.63 10.46 -9.09
N ASP A 511 20.51 9.66 -9.67
CA ASP A 511 20.94 9.83 -11.06
C ASP A 511 20.05 9.05 -12.03
N LEU A 512 18.79 9.51 -12.13
CA LEU A 512 17.79 8.89 -12.99
C LEU A 512 17.75 9.51 -14.39
N PRO A 513 17.44 8.73 -15.44
CA PRO A 513 17.25 9.27 -16.79
C PRO A 513 16.08 10.26 -16.81
N SER A 514 16.17 11.26 -17.68
CA SER A 514 15.08 12.22 -17.88
C SER A 514 13.85 11.51 -18.44
N PRO A 515 12.63 11.84 -17.95
CA PRO A 515 11.41 11.21 -18.43
C PRO A 515 11.17 11.59 -19.90
N PRO A 516 10.52 10.70 -20.68
CA PRO A 516 10.14 11.03 -22.05
C PRO A 516 9.18 12.23 -22.07
N THR A 517 9.35 13.11 -23.05
CA THR A 517 8.54 14.33 -23.20
C THR A 517 7.04 13.99 -23.28
N PRO A 518 6.16 14.76 -22.61
CA PRO A 518 4.73 14.53 -22.65
C PRO A 518 4.22 14.63 -24.09
N PHE A 519 3.37 13.69 -24.45
CA PHE A 519 2.74 13.63 -25.77
C PHE A 519 1.86 14.87 -25.97
N ARG A 520 2.15 15.71 -26.98
CA ARG A 520 1.33 16.86 -27.35
C ARG A 520 0.41 16.50 -28.51
N TRP A 521 -0.88 16.78 -28.35
CA TRP A 521 -1.87 16.63 -29.39
C TRP A 521 -1.71 17.73 -30.45
N THR A 522 -1.00 17.41 -31.54
CA THR A 522 -1.00 18.19 -32.79
C THR A 522 -1.61 17.33 -33.90
N GLN A 523 -2.07 17.94 -34.99
CA GLN A 523 -2.76 17.25 -36.09
C GLN A 523 -1.87 16.17 -36.75
N THR A 524 -0.57 16.43 -36.87
CA THR A 524 0.45 15.46 -37.34
C THR A 524 0.72 14.35 -36.31
N ASN A 525 0.75 14.69 -35.02
CA ASN A 525 0.92 13.72 -33.95
C ASN A 525 -0.31 12.82 -33.78
N LEU A 526 -1.51 13.24 -34.19
CA LEU A 526 -2.74 12.45 -34.10
C LEU A 526 -2.72 11.25 -35.05
N GLN A 527 -2.26 11.45 -36.28
CA GLN A 527 -2.04 10.36 -37.23
C GLN A 527 -0.90 9.46 -36.79
N GLN A 528 0.24 10.02 -36.35
CA GLN A 528 1.33 9.24 -35.77
C GLN A 528 0.90 8.49 -34.52
N TRP A 529 0.04 9.05 -33.67
CA TRP A 529 -0.51 8.39 -32.49
C TRP A 529 -1.46 7.28 -32.88
N ALA A 530 -2.34 7.47 -33.85
CA ALA A 530 -3.23 6.41 -34.31
C ALA A 530 -2.44 5.21 -34.88
N THR A 531 -1.40 5.46 -35.68
CA THR A 531 -0.56 4.39 -36.25
C THR A 531 0.37 3.77 -35.21
N THR A 532 1.01 4.55 -34.34
CA THR A 532 1.85 4.02 -33.26
C THR A 532 1.03 3.35 -32.16
N THR A 533 -0.18 3.80 -31.85
CA THR A 533 -1.03 3.19 -30.81
C THR A 533 -1.62 1.87 -31.28
N THR A 534 -1.97 1.74 -32.57
CA THR A 534 -2.40 0.45 -33.15
C THR A 534 -1.23 -0.54 -33.23
N GLN A 535 -0.06 -0.11 -33.70
CA GLN A 535 1.16 -0.92 -33.68
C GLN A 535 1.60 -1.28 -32.26
N GLN A 536 1.54 -0.34 -31.32
CA GLN A 536 1.82 -0.59 -29.92
C GLN A 536 0.78 -1.55 -29.33
N LEU A 537 -0.53 -1.42 -29.58
CA LEU A 537 -1.54 -2.36 -29.08
C LEU A 537 -1.26 -3.80 -29.50
N LEU A 538 -0.93 -4.02 -30.78
CA LEU A 538 -0.57 -5.34 -31.31
C LEU A 538 0.75 -5.86 -30.72
N HIS A 539 1.76 -5.00 -30.54
CA HIS A 539 3.04 -5.38 -29.94
C HIS A 539 2.94 -5.60 -28.41
N ASN A 540 2.12 -4.81 -27.72
CA ASN A 540 1.85 -4.85 -26.28
C ASN A 540 1.10 -6.12 -25.87
N ALA A 541 0.36 -6.73 -26.79
CA ALA A 541 -0.36 -7.95 -26.52
C ALA A 541 0.57 -9.14 -26.18
N GLN A 542 1.86 -9.06 -26.57
CA GLN A 542 2.89 -10.01 -26.15
C GLN A 542 3.24 -9.91 -24.65
N ALA A 543 3.03 -8.75 -24.02
CA ALA A 543 3.32 -8.52 -22.60
C ALA A 543 2.13 -8.83 -21.68
N TRP A 544 0.96 -9.17 -22.23
CA TRP A 544 -0.25 -9.38 -21.45
C TRP A 544 -0.22 -10.67 -20.64
N PRO A 545 -0.64 -10.63 -19.35
CA PRO A 545 -0.89 -11.84 -18.59
C PRO A 545 -1.90 -12.76 -19.31
N LEU A 546 -1.84 -14.05 -18.99
CA LEU A 546 -2.56 -15.09 -19.72
C LEU A 546 -4.06 -14.79 -19.90
N LEU A 547 -4.79 -14.50 -18.82
CA LEU A 547 -6.24 -14.28 -18.86
C LEU A 547 -6.67 -13.02 -19.66
N PRO A 548 -6.14 -11.81 -19.39
CA PRO A 548 -6.43 -10.64 -20.22
C PRO A 548 -6.11 -10.87 -21.70
N SER A 549 -5.00 -11.57 -21.98
CA SER A 549 -4.65 -11.91 -23.36
C SER A 549 -5.65 -12.86 -24.00
N ALA A 550 -6.13 -13.87 -23.27
CA ALA A 550 -7.14 -14.80 -23.75
C ALA A 550 -8.47 -14.10 -24.06
N ILE A 551 -8.92 -13.18 -23.21
CA ILE A 551 -10.16 -12.42 -23.45
C ILE A 551 -10.05 -11.61 -24.74
N ALA A 552 -8.96 -10.88 -24.91
CA ALA A 552 -8.76 -9.99 -26.05
C ALA A 552 -8.50 -10.75 -27.37
N TYR A 553 -7.57 -11.71 -27.38
CA TYR A 553 -7.32 -12.54 -28.56
C TYR A 553 -8.49 -13.48 -28.87
N GLY A 554 -9.20 -13.96 -27.85
CA GLY A 554 -10.44 -14.69 -28.04
C GLY A 554 -11.48 -13.83 -28.76
N CYS A 555 -11.63 -12.56 -28.37
CA CYS A 555 -12.60 -11.65 -29.00
C CYS A 555 -12.22 -11.35 -30.47
N LEU A 556 -10.95 -11.04 -30.72
CA LEU A 556 -10.43 -10.81 -32.09
C LEU A 556 -10.56 -12.06 -32.97
N GLY A 557 -10.15 -13.22 -32.45
CA GLY A 557 -10.29 -14.51 -33.14
C GLY A 557 -11.76 -14.88 -33.37
N GLY A 558 -12.62 -14.61 -32.40
CA GLY A 558 -14.06 -14.82 -32.51
C GLY A 558 -14.72 -13.95 -33.57
N LEU A 559 -14.33 -12.68 -33.68
CA LEU A 559 -14.78 -11.78 -34.75
C LEU A 559 -14.34 -12.29 -36.12
N ALA A 560 -13.08 -12.72 -36.26
CA ALA A 560 -12.56 -13.28 -37.51
C ALA A 560 -13.30 -14.57 -37.90
N LEU A 561 -13.46 -15.51 -36.95
CA LEU A 561 -14.19 -16.76 -37.16
C LEU A 561 -15.66 -16.49 -37.53
N ARG A 562 -16.32 -15.55 -36.84
CA ARG A 562 -17.69 -15.13 -37.15
C ARG A 562 -17.80 -14.56 -38.56
N GLY A 563 -16.81 -13.77 -38.99
CA GLY A 563 -16.73 -13.23 -40.35
C GLY A 563 -16.61 -14.32 -41.41
N VAL A 564 -15.76 -15.33 -41.18
CA VAL A 564 -15.64 -16.49 -42.07
C VAL A 564 -16.96 -17.26 -42.15
N LEU A 565 -17.59 -17.59 -41.02
CA LEU A 565 -18.89 -18.28 -40.99
C LEU A 565 -19.99 -17.45 -41.69
N TRP A 566 -19.93 -16.13 -41.57
CA TRP A 566 -20.85 -15.23 -42.27
C TRP A 566 -20.71 -15.35 -43.80
N VAL A 567 -19.47 -15.29 -44.30
CA VAL A 567 -19.17 -15.41 -45.74
C VAL A 567 -19.60 -16.78 -46.25
N VAL A 568 -19.30 -17.86 -45.51
CA VAL A 568 -19.72 -19.22 -45.87
C VAL A 568 -21.23 -19.30 -45.97
N GLY A 569 -21.97 -18.83 -44.95
CA GLY A 569 -23.43 -18.85 -44.99
C GLY A 569 -24.02 -18.00 -46.13
N LYS A 570 -23.38 -16.89 -46.49
CA LYS A 570 -23.78 -16.05 -47.63
C LYS A 570 -23.54 -16.75 -48.97
N ILE A 571 -22.38 -17.36 -49.17
CA ILE A 571 -22.11 -18.15 -50.38
C ILE A 571 -23.08 -19.33 -50.46
N SER A 572 -23.35 -20.02 -49.35
CA SER A 572 -24.32 -21.11 -49.32
C SER A 572 -25.74 -20.68 -49.67
N TYR A 573 -26.14 -19.45 -49.32
CA TYR A 573 -27.41 -18.89 -49.75
C TYR A 573 -27.47 -18.71 -51.27
N GLU A 574 -26.42 -18.15 -51.88
CA GLU A 574 -26.32 -17.99 -53.34
C GLU A 574 -26.25 -19.34 -54.07
N LEU A 575 -25.66 -20.37 -53.45
CA LEU A 575 -25.54 -21.72 -53.99
C LEU A 575 -26.74 -22.64 -53.64
N TYR A 576 -27.81 -22.11 -53.02
CA TYR A 576 -28.99 -22.86 -52.60
C TYR A 576 -28.71 -24.05 -51.64
N ILE A 577 -27.61 -23.99 -50.87
CA ILE A 577 -27.27 -24.98 -49.84
C ILE A 577 -27.93 -24.57 -48.53
N TRP A 578 -29.21 -24.92 -48.37
CA TRP A 578 -30.04 -24.48 -47.26
C TRP A 578 -29.50 -24.87 -45.87
N GLN A 579 -28.77 -25.99 -45.74
CA GLN A 579 -28.23 -26.47 -44.45
C GLN A 579 -27.19 -25.54 -43.82
N LEU A 580 -26.59 -24.63 -44.59
CA LEU A 580 -25.50 -23.76 -44.14
C LEU A 580 -25.90 -22.27 -44.05
N VAL A 581 -27.10 -21.92 -44.50
CA VAL A 581 -27.58 -20.52 -44.53
C VAL A 581 -27.63 -19.90 -43.13
N TRP A 582 -27.96 -20.71 -42.11
CA TRP A 582 -28.02 -20.28 -40.71
C TRP A 582 -26.69 -19.70 -40.19
N LEU A 583 -25.54 -20.08 -40.75
CA LEU A 583 -24.22 -19.54 -40.38
C LEU A 583 -24.08 -18.03 -40.67
N SER A 584 -24.84 -17.52 -41.64
CA SER A 584 -24.89 -16.08 -41.93
C SER A 584 -25.79 -15.31 -40.97
N GLN A 585 -26.75 -15.99 -40.33
CA GLN A 585 -27.79 -15.38 -39.52
C GLN A 585 -27.39 -15.37 -38.04
N ASP A 586 -27.44 -14.20 -37.40
CA ASP A 586 -27.14 -14.08 -35.96
C ASP A 586 -28.03 -13.00 -35.34
N LYS A 587 -29.33 -13.32 -35.19
CA LYS A 587 -30.33 -12.36 -34.66
C LYS A 587 -30.14 -12.06 -33.16
N LEU A 588 -29.56 -12.99 -32.41
CA LEU A 588 -29.44 -12.93 -30.95
C LEU A 588 -27.99 -12.81 -30.44
N GLY A 589 -26.99 -12.81 -31.33
CA GLY A 589 -25.57 -12.72 -30.97
C GLY A 589 -24.96 -14.01 -30.41
N TYR A 590 -25.71 -15.12 -30.40
CA TYR A 590 -25.25 -16.40 -29.85
C TYR A 590 -24.13 -17.01 -30.69
N LEU A 591 -24.16 -16.84 -32.02
CA LEU A 591 -23.11 -17.37 -32.88
C LEU A 591 -21.79 -16.62 -32.65
N PHE A 592 -21.85 -15.29 -32.52
CA PHE A 592 -20.68 -14.49 -32.14
C PHE A 592 -20.13 -14.89 -30.77
N ALA A 593 -20.99 -15.01 -29.76
CA ALA A 593 -20.58 -15.41 -28.41
C ALA A 593 -19.93 -16.81 -28.39
N ALA A 594 -20.47 -17.76 -29.17
CA ALA A 594 -19.88 -19.08 -29.32
C ALA A 594 -18.49 -19.01 -29.98
N CYS A 595 -18.32 -18.27 -31.08
CA CYS A 595 -17.04 -18.08 -31.74
C CYS A 595 -16.00 -17.47 -30.77
N TRP A 596 -16.41 -16.46 -30.00
CA TRP A 596 -15.56 -15.84 -28.99
C TRP A 596 -15.09 -16.86 -27.93
N LEU A 597 -16.02 -17.64 -27.36
CA LEU A 597 -15.72 -18.63 -26.33
C LEU A 597 -14.84 -19.79 -26.84
N ILE A 598 -15.04 -20.24 -28.09
CA ILE A 598 -14.17 -21.24 -28.73
C ILE A 598 -12.75 -20.69 -28.86
N CYS A 599 -12.58 -19.51 -29.46
CA CYS A 599 -11.26 -18.90 -29.62
C CYS A 599 -10.59 -18.60 -28.27
N PHE A 600 -11.35 -18.17 -27.26
CA PHE A 600 -10.88 -17.99 -25.90
C PHE A 600 -10.34 -19.29 -25.29
N GLY A 601 -11.11 -20.38 -25.38
CA GLY A 601 -10.73 -21.69 -24.84
C GLY A 601 -9.50 -22.28 -25.55
N VAL A 602 -9.49 -22.26 -26.89
CA VAL A 602 -8.35 -22.72 -27.69
C VAL A 602 -7.09 -21.92 -27.36
N TYR A 603 -7.20 -20.59 -27.27
CA TYR A 603 -6.05 -19.74 -26.93
C TYR A 603 -5.47 -20.08 -25.55
N LEU A 604 -6.31 -20.30 -24.54
CA LEU A 604 -5.85 -20.72 -23.21
C LEU A 604 -5.09 -22.04 -23.29
N LEU A 605 -5.65 -23.06 -23.96
CA LEU A 605 -5.03 -24.38 -24.08
C LEU A 605 -3.67 -24.31 -24.80
N VAL A 606 -3.55 -23.53 -25.86
CA VAL A 606 -2.30 -23.35 -26.61
C VAL A 606 -1.23 -22.67 -25.75
N ARG A 607 -1.61 -21.66 -24.95
CA ARG A 607 -0.65 -20.83 -24.20
C ARG A 607 -0.30 -21.38 -22.83
N ILE A 608 -1.09 -22.28 -22.25
CA ILE A 608 -0.93 -22.67 -20.84
C ILE A 608 0.43 -23.33 -20.54
N ASN A 609 0.88 -24.26 -21.39
CA ASN A 609 2.15 -24.96 -21.20
C ASN A 609 3.35 -24.01 -21.36
N SER A 610 3.27 -23.05 -22.29
CA SER A 610 4.29 -22.01 -22.45
C SER A 610 4.34 -21.05 -21.25
N TYR A 611 3.20 -20.80 -20.62
CA TYR A 611 3.07 -19.87 -19.51
C TYR A 611 3.49 -20.52 -18.18
N PHE A 612 3.21 -21.81 -18.00
CA PHE A 612 3.59 -22.62 -16.84
C PHE A 612 4.53 -23.76 -17.27
N PRO A 613 5.80 -23.45 -17.62
CA PRO A 613 6.77 -24.48 -17.99
C PRO A 613 7.10 -25.38 -16.80
N GLU A 614 7.44 -26.63 -17.05
CA GLU A 614 7.77 -27.61 -16.00
C GLU A 614 8.96 -27.15 -15.16
N ILE A 615 8.83 -27.26 -13.83
CA ILE A 615 9.87 -26.87 -12.87
C ILE A 615 10.72 -28.10 -12.54
N THR A 616 11.93 -28.16 -13.10
CA THR A 616 12.92 -29.19 -12.78
C THR A 616 14.01 -28.64 -11.87
N ALA A 617 14.69 -29.52 -11.12
CA ALA A 617 15.81 -29.13 -10.24
C ALA A 617 16.97 -28.48 -11.02
N ALA A 618 17.13 -28.81 -12.30
CA ALA A 618 18.16 -28.22 -13.18
C ALA A 618 17.83 -26.77 -13.59
N ASN A 619 16.55 -26.44 -13.77
CA ASN A 619 16.13 -25.12 -14.27
C ASN A 619 15.76 -24.14 -13.15
N ALA A 620 15.42 -24.64 -11.95
CA ALA A 620 14.96 -23.82 -10.84
C ALA A 620 16.10 -22.95 -10.28
N LYS A 621 15.99 -21.63 -10.47
CA LYS A 621 16.94 -20.67 -9.91
C LYS A 621 16.75 -20.52 -8.40
N THR A 622 17.86 -20.32 -7.70
CA THR A 622 17.93 -20.15 -6.24
C THR A 622 18.01 -18.66 -5.85
N GLU A 623 17.89 -18.39 -4.56
CA GLU A 623 17.87 -17.06 -3.92
C GLU A 623 18.98 -16.10 -4.37
N ARG A 624 20.19 -16.60 -4.67
CA ARG A 624 21.33 -15.75 -5.09
C ARG A 624 21.04 -14.91 -6.34
N ASN A 625 20.16 -15.40 -7.23
CA ASN A 625 19.84 -14.73 -8.50
C ASN A 625 18.54 -13.91 -8.43
N LEU A 626 17.86 -13.90 -7.29
CA LEU A 626 16.49 -13.39 -7.19
C LEU A 626 16.39 -11.89 -7.39
N LEU A 627 17.32 -11.12 -6.82
CA LEU A 627 17.36 -9.66 -6.97
C LEU A 627 17.72 -9.26 -8.41
N GLU A 628 18.65 -9.97 -9.04
CA GLU A 628 19.00 -9.77 -10.44
C GLU A 628 17.79 -10.01 -11.36
N LEU A 629 17.01 -11.07 -11.08
CA LEU A 629 15.79 -11.37 -11.84
C LEU A 629 14.72 -10.29 -11.66
N GLN A 630 14.57 -9.73 -10.46
CA GLN A 630 13.60 -8.67 -10.18
C GLN A 630 13.96 -7.33 -10.85
N CYS A 631 15.26 -7.03 -10.95
CA CYS A 631 15.76 -5.78 -11.55
C CYS A 631 15.90 -5.87 -13.08
N SER A 632 15.77 -7.08 -13.66
CA SER A 632 15.92 -7.29 -15.10
C SER A 632 14.94 -6.45 -15.93
N GLU A 633 15.47 -5.62 -16.83
CA GLU A 633 14.70 -4.59 -17.55
C GLU A 633 13.65 -5.14 -18.53
N ARG A 634 14.00 -6.25 -19.20
CA ARG A 634 13.21 -6.85 -20.28
C ARG A 634 12.25 -7.94 -19.82
N SER A 635 12.16 -8.18 -18.51
CA SER A 635 11.23 -9.18 -17.98
C SER A 635 9.77 -8.75 -18.18
N LEU A 636 8.96 -9.70 -18.63
CA LEU A 636 7.52 -9.53 -18.85
C LEU A 636 6.74 -10.60 -18.11
N PRO A 637 5.48 -10.34 -17.71
CA PRO A 637 4.68 -11.33 -17.01
C PRO A 637 4.58 -12.70 -17.71
N PRO A 638 4.46 -12.80 -19.04
CA PRO A 638 4.40 -14.10 -19.72
C PRO A 638 5.68 -14.91 -19.64
N HIS A 639 6.84 -14.27 -19.52
CA HIS A 639 8.13 -14.94 -19.39
C HIS A 639 8.41 -15.23 -17.92
N SER A 640 8.01 -16.43 -17.48
CA SER A 640 8.29 -16.92 -16.14
C SER A 640 9.72 -17.42 -16.00
N THR A 641 10.29 -17.22 -14.82
CA THR A 641 11.53 -17.92 -14.42
C THR A 641 11.21 -18.91 -13.30
N PRO A 642 11.49 -20.21 -13.47
CA PRO A 642 11.27 -21.18 -12.40
C PRO A 642 12.21 -20.90 -11.23
N VAL A 643 11.67 -20.87 -10.01
CA VAL A 643 12.41 -20.56 -8.78
C VAL A 643 12.05 -21.52 -7.66
N ARG A 644 13.03 -21.77 -6.79
CA ARG A 644 12.85 -22.48 -5.51
C ARG A 644 13.47 -21.66 -4.39
N LEU A 645 12.63 -21.16 -3.50
CA LEU A 645 13.03 -20.21 -2.46
C LEU A 645 12.64 -20.73 -1.08
N VAL A 646 13.48 -20.45 -0.09
CA VAL A 646 13.20 -20.72 1.31
C VAL A 646 12.99 -19.39 2.01
N GLY A 647 11.96 -19.34 2.85
CA GLY A 647 11.65 -18.11 3.56
C GLY A 647 10.52 -18.30 4.56
N LYS A 648 10.31 -17.26 5.38
CA LYS A 648 9.20 -17.22 6.32
C LYS A 648 7.94 -16.77 5.59
N LEU A 649 6.83 -17.49 5.74
CA LEU A 649 5.56 -17.09 5.15
C LEU A 649 4.93 -15.96 5.97
N ILE A 650 4.52 -14.89 5.31
CA ILE A 650 3.98 -13.68 5.92
C ILE A 650 2.60 -13.39 5.32
N GLY A 651 1.61 -13.05 6.15
CA GLY A 651 0.28 -12.69 5.67
C GLY A 651 -0.82 -12.85 6.70
N ARG A 652 -2.06 -12.51 6.31
CA ARG A 652 -3.27 -12.80 7.08
C ARG A 652 -3.49 -14.30 7.30
N ARG A 653 -4.05 -14.65 8.45
CA ARG A 653 -4.38 -16.04 8.85
C ARG A 653 -5.85 -16.35 8.60
N GLY A 654 -6.17 -17.64 8.52
CA GLY A 654 -7.55 -18.13 8.55
C GLY A 654 -8.40 -17.70 7.36
N ILE A 655 -9.66 -17.39 7.62
CA ILE A 655 -10.69 -17.07 6.63
C ILE A 655 -10.44 -15.72 5.98
N SER A 656 -9.81 -14.80 6.72
CA SER A 656 -9.41 -13.51 6.17
C SER A 656 -8.45 -13.64 4.98
N ASN A 657 -7.82 -14.79 4.78
CA ASN A 657 -6.96 -15.06 3.61
C ASN A 657 -7.44 -16.26 2.78
N ALA A 658 -8.76 -16.49 2.73
CA ALA A 658 -9.34 -17.64 2.03
C ALA A 658 -9.05 -17.70 0.53
N LEU A 659 -8.79 -16.56 -0.11
CA LEU A 659 -8.36 -16.48 -1.51
C LEU A 659 -6.83 -16.46 -1.66
N ALA A 660 -6.08 -16.65 -0.57
CA ALA A 660 -4.63 -16.47 -0.50
C ALA A 660 -4.17 -15.10 -1.07
N GLN A 661 -5.01 -14.08 -0.93
CA GLN A 661 -4.81 -12.74 -1.49
C GLN A 661 -3.67 -11.97 -0.82
N ASP A 662 -3.34 -12.33 0.43
CA ASP A 662 -2.33 -11.70 1.27
C ASP A 662 -1.30 -12.73 1.74
N LEU A 663 -0.53 -13.27 0.79
CA LEU A 663 0.65 -14.10 1.07
C LEU A 663 1.91 -13.41 0.52
N THR A 664 2.92 -13.33 1.36
CA THR A 664 4.25 -12.76 1.05
C THR A 664 5.31 -13.71 1.61
N LEU A 665 6.35 -14.00 0.83
CA LEU A 665 7.51 -14.74 1.28
C LEU A 665 8.57 -13.74 1.76
N HIS A 666 9.03 -13.92 2.99
CA HIS A 666 10.20 -13.24 3.52
C HIS A 666 11.41 -14.13 3.39
N SER A 667 12.17 -13.89 2.32
CA SER A 667 13.42 -14.59 2.01
C SER A 667 14.61 -13.71 2.41
N PRO A 668 15.82 -14.27 2.59
CA PRO A 668 17.04 -13.48 2.75
C PRO A 668 17.27 -12.47 1.61
N ALA A 669 16.77 -12.77 0.41
CA ALA A 669 16.86 -11.89 -0.75
C ALA A 669 15.82 -10.75 -0.78
N GLY A 670 14.86 -10.71 0.14
CA GLY A 670 13.80 -9.70 0.20
C GLY A 670 12.38 -10.25 0.30
N LEU A 671 11.41 -9.33 0.26
CA LEU A 671 9.99 -9.64 0.34
C LEU A 671 9.40 -9.85 -1.06
N ILE A 672 8.67 -10.95 -1.25
CA ILE A 672 8.00 -11.24 -2.54
C ILE A 672 6.56 -11.67 -2.31
N LYS A 673 5.63 -11.06 -3.07
CA LYS A 673 4.23 -11.48 -3.06
C LYS A 673 4.06 -12.86 -3.72
N LEU A 674 3.28 -13.72 -3.07
CA LEU A 674 2.92 -15.04 -3.59
C LEU A 674 1.50 -15.00 -4.14
N HIS A 675 1.30 -15.60 -5.31
CA HIS A 675 -0.02 -15.88 -5.87
C HIS A 675 -0.26 -17.39 -5.79
N HIS A 676 -1.21 -17.77 -4.95
CA HIS A 676 -1.60 -19.16 -4.76
C HIS A 676 -3.10 -19.29 -5.01
N TYR A 677 -3.51 -20.24 -5.84
CA TYR A 677 -4.91 -20.53 -6.11
C TYR A 677 -5.25 -21.94 -5.61
N SER A 678 -6.14 -22.02 -4.63
CA SER A 678 -6.71 -23.31 -4.22
C SER A 678 -7.71 -23.79 -5.27
N LEU A 679 -7.72 -25.09 -5.57
CA LEU A 679 -8.62 -25.69 -6.59
C LEU A 679 -10.10 -25.38 -6.31
N LEU A 680 -10.51 -25.51 -5.05
CA LEU A 680 -11.88 -25.25 -4.60
C LEU A 680 -12.04 -23.81 -4.06
N GLY A 681 -10.99 -22.99 -4.09
CA GLY A 681 -10.99 -21.64 -3.55
C GLY A 681 -11.53 -21.59 -2.10
N PRO A 682 -12.48 -20.69 -1.80
CA PRO A 682 -13.07 -20.60 -0.46
C PRO A 682 -13.93 -21.81 -0.07
N LEU A 683 -14.42 -22.60 -1.05
CA LEU A 683 -15.21 -23.79 -0.76
C LEU A 683 -14.38 -24.88 -0.07
N ALA A 684 -13.06 -24.85 -0.21
CA ALA A 684 -12.17 -25.76 0.49
C ALA A 684 -12.36 -25.75 2.02
N TYR A 685 -12.88 -24.66 2.60
CA TYR A 685 -13.13 -24.55 4.05
C TYR A 685 -14.29 -25.43 4.55
N PHE A 686 -15.15 -25.94 3.67
CA PHE A 686 -16.18 -26.92 4.02
C PHE A 686 -15.61 -28.31 4.35
N TRP A 687 -14.34 -28.58 4.05
CA TRP A 687 -13.71 -29.90 4.24
C TRP A 687 -12.36 -29.81 4.95
N SER A 688 -12.08 -30.74 5.85
CA SER A 688 -10.86 -30.80 6.68
C SER A 688 -9.58 -31.22 5.93
N GLY A 689 -9.69 -31.69 4.69
CA GLY A 689 -8.58 -32.29 3.94
C GLY A 689 -7.74 -31.33 3.07
N PHE A 690 -8.17 -30.08 2.91
CA PHE A 690 -7.50 -29.14 2.02
C PHE A 690 -6.49 -28.26 2.77
N PRO A 691 -5.18 -28.34 2.45
CA PRO A 691 -4.18 -27.51 3.12
C PRO A 691 -4.38 -26.04 2.75
N GLN A 692 -4.55 -25.20 3.78
CA GLN A 692 -4.68 -23.76 3.64
C GLN A 692 -3.33 -23.08 3.94
N PRO A 693 -2.63 -22.50 2.94
CA PRO A 693 -1.33 -21.86 3.17
C PRO A 693 -1.38 -20.72 4.21
N GLY A 694 -2.52 -20.03 4.33
CA GLY A 694 -2.74 -19.00 5.35
C GLY A 694 -2.54 -19.50 6.79
N ALA A 695 -2.74 -20.79 7.05
CA ALA A 695 -2.50 -21.41 8.36
C ALA A 695 -1.00 -21.56 8.68
N TRP A 696 -0.11 -21.50 7.69
CA TRP A 696 1.35 -21.66 7.86
C TRP A 696 2.08 -20.32 7.95
N THR A 697 1.35 -19.21 7.97
CA THR A 697 1.90 -17.88 8.19
C THR A 697 2.69 -17.84 9.51
N GLY A 698 3.90 -17.29 9.47
CA GLY A 698 4.88 -17.30 10.54
C GLY A 698 5.83 -18.49 10.54
N GLN A 699 5.59 -19.53 9.74
CA GLN A 699 6.48 -20.69 9.60
C GLN A 699 7.46 -20.52 8.44
N THR A 700 8.62 -21.16 8.53
CA THR A 700 9.57 -21.29 7.41
C THR A 700 9.05 -22.33 6.43
N VAL A 701 8.94 -21.93 5.17
CA VAL A 701 8.43 -22.74 4.07
C VAL A 701 9.40 -22.71 2.89
N THR A 702 9.39 -23.78 2.11
CA THR A 702 9.99 -23.82 0.77
C THR A 702 8.90 -23.58 -0.25
N VAL A 703 9.06 -22.56 -1.09
CA VAL A 703 8.13 -22.24 -2.18
C VAL A 703 8.79 -22.61 -3.50
N THR A 704 8.13 -23.43 -4.31
CA THR A 704 8.46 -23.60 -5.73
C THR A 704 7.42 -22.90 -6.57
N GLY A 705 7.84 -22.28 -7.67
CA GLY A 705 6.92 -21.60 -8.57
C GLY A 705 7.63 -20.81 -9.66
N TRP A 706 6.85 -19.96 -10.32
CA TRP A 706 7.29 -19.15 -11.43
C TRP A 706 7.37 -17.69 -11.01
N LEU A 707 8.59 -17.16 -10.93
CA LEU A 707 8.84 -15.74 -10.71
C LEU A 707 8.42 -14.96 -11.97
N ARG A 708 7.60 -13.94 -11.76
CA ARG A 708 7.14 -13.02 -12.81
C ARG A 708 7.39 -11.58 -12.40
N ARG A 709 7.73 -10.76 -13.39
CA ARG A 709 7.89 -9.32 -13.22
C ARG A 709 6.83 -8.59 -14.04
N GLY A 710 5.86 -7.99 -13.35
CA GLY A 710 5.05 -6.88 -13.86
C GLY A 710 5.39 -5.60 -13.10
N ALA A 711 4.45 -4.67 -12.89
CA ALA A 711 4.69 -3.46 -12.07
C ALA A 711 5.18 -3.77 -10.64
N THR A 712 4.71 -4.89 -10.08
CA THR A 712 5.17 -5.46 -8.82
C THR A 712 5.66 -6.87 -9.12
N PRO A 713 6.80 -7.34 -8.59
CA PRO A 713 7.22 -8.74 -8.75
C PRO A 713 6.33 -9.68 -7.92
N TRP A 714 6.06 -10.88 -8.44
CA TRP A 714 5.34 -11.93 -7.71
C TRP A 714 5.79 -13.33 -8.15
N ILE A 715 5.47 -14.33 -7.35
CA ILE A 715 5.66 -15.75 -7.71
C ILE A 715 4.28 -16.39 -7.85
N ASP A 716 3.98 -16.91 -9.04
CA ASP A 716 2.88 -17.86 -9.19
C ASP A 716 3.35 -19.18 -8.59
N VAL A 717 2.78 -19.53 -7.44
CA VAL A 717 3.20 -20.68 -6.66
C VAL A 717 2.83 -21.96 -7.38
N GLU A 718 3.70 -22.95 -7.42
CA GLU A 718 3.36 -24.32 -7.81
C GLU A 718 3.09 -25.15 -6.55
N GLN A 719 4.01 -25.10 -5.58
CA GLN A 719 3.84 -25.76 -4.30
C GLN A 719 4.48 -25.01 -3.14
N ILE A 720 3.89 -25.15 -1.96
CA ILE A 720 4.44 -24.67 -0.68
C ILE A 720 4.64 -25.89 0.21
N CYS A 721 5.87 -26.09 0.67
CA CYS A 721 6.25 -27.18 1.56
C CYS A 721 6.69 -26.61 2.92
N THR A 722 6.11 -27.13 4.00
CA THR A 722 6.60 -26.85 5.35
C THR A 722 7.71 -27.81 5.74
N ARG A 723 8.47 -27.50 6.81
CA ARG A 723 9.48 -28.40 7.38
C ARG A 723 8.90 -29.76 7.81
N ASN A 724 7.61 -29.80 8.14
CA ASN A 724 6.90 -31.00 8.57
C ASN A 724 6.33 -31.80 7.37
N ASN A 725 6.87 -31.62 6.16
CA ASN A 725 6.42 -32.26 4.93
C ASN A 725 4.94 -32.06 4.57
N ARG A 726 4.26 -31.05 5.13
CA ARG A 726 2.93 -30.65 4.65
C ARG A 726 3.09 -29.88 3.35
N ARG A 727 2.30 -30.23 2.33
CA ARG A 727 2.38 -29.67 0.98
C ARG A 727 1.04 -29.05 0.58
N ALA A 728 1.06 -27.80 0.14
CA ALA A 728 -0.05 -27.17 -0.55
C ALA A 728 0.33 -26.99 -2.01
N LYS A 729 -0.37 -27.68 -2.91
CA LYS A 729 -0.19 -27.54 -4.35
C LYS A 729 -1.15 -26.50 -4.88
N ASN A 730 -0.67 -25.66 -5.79
CA ASN A 730 -1.50 -24.78 -6.59
C ASN A 730 -2.02 -25.55 -7.81
N TYR A 731 -3.31 -25.44 -8.08
CA TYR A 731 -3.96 -26.10 -9.20
C TYR A 731 -4.32 -25.11 -10.32
N GLN A 732 -3.70 -23.93 -10.34
CA GLN A 732 -4.01 -22.88 -11.31
C GLN A 732 -3.94 -23.35 -12.78
N PRO A 733 -2.94 -24.12 -13.25
CA PRO A 733 -2.95 -24.62 -14.62
C PRO A 733 -4.17 -25.52 -14.89
N ILE A 734 -4.50 -26.42 -13.98
CA ILE A 734 -5.66 -27.32 -14.10
C ILE A 734 -6.97 -26.52 -14.05
N GLY A 735 -7.08 -25.52 -13.19
CA GLY A 735 -8.25 -24.64 -13.15
C GLY A 735 -8.44 -23.89 -14.48
N LEU A 736 -7.36 -23.42 -15.08
CA LEU A 736 -7.41 -22.73 -16.38
C LEU A 736 -7.75 -23.67 -17.54
N THR A 737 -7.29 -24.93 -17.53
CA THR A 737 -7.73 -25.91 -18.55
C THR A 737 -9.21 -26.23 -18.39
N LEU A 738 -9.71 -26.42 -17.17
CA LEU A 738 -11.14 -26.62 -16.91
C LEU A 738 -11.98 -25.44 -17.38
N ILE A 739 -11.54 -24.20 -17.13
CA ILE A 739 -12.20 -22.99 -17.64
C ILE A 739 -12.22 -22.98 -19.17
N ALA A 740 -11.12 -23.37 -19.82
CA ALA A 740 -11.06 -23.43 -21.28
C ALA A 740 -12.05 -24.47 -21.85
N PHE A 741 -12.12 -25.68 -21.27
CA PHE A 741 -13.09 -26.70 -21.68
C PHE A 741 -14.53 -26.26 -21.41
N ALA A 742 -14.80 -25.65 -20.25
CA ALA A 742 -16.12 -25.14 -19.92
C ALA A 742 -16.58 -24.05 -20.91
N ALA A 743 -15.67 -23.16 -21.33
CA ALA A 743 -15.96 -22.15 -22.34
C ALA A 743 -16.31 -22.78 -23.70
N VAL A 744 -15.56 -23.78 -24.15
CA VAL A 744 -15.84 -24.50 -25.41
C VAL A 744 -17.15 -25.28 -25.33
N ALA A 745 -17.43 -25.95 -24.20
CA ALA A 745 -18.69 -26.65 -23.98
C ALA A 745 -19.89 -25.69 -23.97
N TRP A 746 -19.73 -24.52 -23.34
CA TRP A 746 -20.75 -23.46 -23.38
C TRP A 746 -20.96 -22.94 -24.80
N ALA A 747 -19.89 -22.79 -25.59
CA ALA A 747 -20.01 -22.39 -26.98
C ALA A 747 -20.78 -23.43 -27.81
N ALA A 748 -20.53 -24.73 -27.60
CA ALA A 748 -21.28 -25.80 -28.25
C ALA A 748 -22.76 -25.76 -27.89
N TYR A 749 -23.08 -25.52 -26.61
CA TYR A 749 -24.46 -25.30 -26.17
C TYR A 749 -25.11 -24.10 -26.86
N LEU A 750 -24.41 -22.95 -26.94
CA LEU A 750 -24.92 -21.77 -27.64
C LEU A 750 -25.22 -22.07 -29.11
N ILE A 751 -24.31 -22.76 -29.81
CA ILE A 751 -24.51 -23.18 -31.21
C ILE A 751 -25.73 -24.11 -31.31
N TRP A 752 -25.86 -25.09 -30.43
CA TRP A 752 -27.02 -26.00 -30.44
C TRP A 752 -28.35 -25.27 -30.20
N THR A 753 -28.35 -24.23 -29.36
CA THR A 753 -29.54 -23.39 -29.12
C THR A 753 -29.79 -22.33 -30.20
N THR A 754 -28.93 -22.21 -31.21
CA THR A 754 -29.19 -21.25 -32.30
C THR A 754 -30.39 -21.72 -33.12
N PRO A 755 -31.46 -20.89 -33.24
CA PRO A 755 -32.63 -21.29 -33.99
C PRO A 755 -32.25 -21.41 -35.48
N ALA A 756 -32.43 -22.60 -36.05
CA ALA A 756 -32.43 -22.78 -37.50
C ALA A 756 -33.70 -22.13 -38.05
N THR A 757 -33.57 -21.02 -38.78
CA THR A 757 -34.67 -20.43 -39.55
C THR A 757 -34.43 -20.57 -41.03
#